data_AF-A0A5B7ZQU3-F1
#
_entry.id   AF-A0A5B7ZQU3-F1
#
_cell.length_a   1.000
_cell.length_b   1.000
_cell.length_c   1.000
_cell.angle_alpha   90.00
_cell.angle_beta   90.00
_cell.angle_gamma   90.00
#
_symmetry.space_group_name_H-M   'P 1'
#
loop_
_entity.id
_entity.type
_entity.pdbx_description
1 polymer ?
#
loop_
_entity_poly.entity_id
_entity_poly.type
_entity_poly.pdbx_seq_one_letter_code
_entity_poly.pdbx_strand_id
1 'polypeptide(L)'
;MSDGDKRKLKLSREDSLRALPVLAILLLLLGGWLLYAGIQRMRQDSQLVALQHARDDAASAINRLLKEEQRRMGARLATPAVRTALAAGDLAGAGRAVAAGWGDLRRSEVWPADLQAQYGGLPAAGFGALAVAEAALAGGKPAARVIKAKGEQRLALAAPTTAKQGQVVVYVEMSATRLLANIGTVSIPGDAYLALRQGAGSLQERGDASLSGTAEALGAKVADSDLRIAAALPDPVEVPLGLPALPGLALGALLLLGAGGLWFVVRPRLLGIAGPVEDAGETLGQMQITPPAAEIADVAVREVVDTQAAPAPVAIDRGIFRAYDIRGVVGESLDAGVAELIGQAIGSLMEGKGLDDIVIGRDGRLSGPELSAGLIAGLRKAGRNVIDIGMAPTPVVYFGSYHLRTGCCVAITGSHNPPDYNGFKIVVGAETLAGPALADLYARIAEDRLHTAKQLGGLSERDIGEDYVERIAGDIQIGKRLKVVVDAGNGVAGVIGPRVLEAVGADVTPLFCDIDGTFPNHHPDPSDPHNLEALAQMVKRLDADLGIAFDGDGDRLGVITREGKNIFPDRLLMLFAADVLERNPGAVIVYDVKCTGRLPAQILRHGGSPLMWKTGHSLIKAKMRETGAELAGEMSGHFFFAERWYGFDDGIYAAARLLEILDTTEHAPDAVFDALPDGVSTPEIKVAAPDDDPHAFVERFRAAAAFEGARLSTIDGLRVDWPDGWGLVRASNTTPVLVMRFDADTNAAMVRIQQAFRTQLQAVQPDLALPF
;
A
#
# COMPACT_ATOMS: atom_id res chain seq x y z
N MET A 1 35.04 -63.88 33.73
CA MET A 1 36.11 -63.06 34.35
C MET A 1 37.33 -63.21 33.44
N SER A 2 37.99 -62.17 32.95
CA SER A 2 37.80 -60.71 32.97
C SER A 2 38.46 -60.16 31.66
N ASP A 3 38.43 -58.91 31.22
CA ASP A 3 37.54 -57.74 31.37
C ASP A 3 38.06 -56.65 30.38
N GLY A 4 37.19 -55.81 29.83
CA GLY A 4 37.54 -54.51 29.23
C GLY A 4 38.61 -54.38 28.13
N ASP A 5 38.59 -55.18 27.04
CA ASP A 5 39.49 -54.90 25.89
C ASP A 5 39.07 -53.65 25.08
N LYS A 6 39.98 -52.68 24.99
CA LYS A 6 39.77 -51.39 24.30
C LYS A 6 40.09 -51.52 22.82
N ARG A 7 39.07 -51.78 21.99
CA ARG A 7 39.13 -51.72 20.52
C ARG A 7 39.53 -50.33 19.99
N LYS A 8 40.82 -50.00 20.06
CA LYS A 8 41.42 -48.92 19.26
C LYS A 8 41.38 -49.35 17.80
N LEU A 9 40.79 -48.54 16.92
CA LEU A 9 40.95 -48.73 15.48
C LEU A 9 42.43 -48.54 15.12
N LYS A 10 43.14 -49.65 14.90
CA LYS A 10 44.43 -49.67 14.21
C LYS A 10 44.13 -49.81 12.72
N LEU A 11 44.25 -48.73 11.95
CA LEU A 11 44.40 -48.85 10.49
C LEU A 11 45.64 -49.71 10.21
N SER A 12 45.66 -50.44 9.09
CA SER A 12 46.90 -51.09 8.68
C SER A 12 47.97 -50.04 8.33
N ARG A 13 49.23 -50.47 8.33
CA ARG A 13 50.34 -49.60 7.92
C ARG A 13 50.22 -49.18 6.45
N GLU A 14 49.65 -50.03 5.61
CA GLU A 14 49.47 -49.77 4.18
C GLU A 14 48.32 -48.80 3.92
N ASP A 15 47.19 -48.96 4.60
CA ASP A 15 46.08 -47.98 4.55
C ASP A 15 46.56 -46.61 5.02
N SER A 16 47.35 -46.59 6.11
CA SER A 16 47.97 -45.37 6.64
C SER A 16 48.90 -44.73 5.59
N LEU A 17 49.74 -45.52 4.92
CA LEU A 17 50.67 -45.05 3.88
C LEU A 17 49.95 -44.57 2.60
N ARG A 18 48.82 -45.18 2.23
CA ARG A 18 47.97 -44.77 1.10
C ARG A 18 47.16 -43.50 1.42
N ALA A 19 46.67 -43.37 2.66
CA ALA A 19 45.88 -42.23 3.11
C ALA A 19 46.72 -40.97 3.44
N LEU A 20 47.95 -41.13 3.94
CA LEU A 20 48.80 -39.98 4.36
C LEU A 20 49.01 -38.91 3.26
N PRO A 21 49.31 -39.27 1.99
CA PRO A 21 49.41 -38.30 0.89
C PRO A 21 48.10 -37.56 0.64
N VAL A 22 46.97 -38.26 0.65
CA VAL A 22 45.64 -37.67 0.42
C VAL A 22 45.28 -36.71 1.55
N LEU A 23 45.49 -37.12 2.81
CA LEU A 23 45.26 -36.28 3.97
C LEU A 23 46.18 -35.05 3.98
N ALA A 24 47.45 -35.19 3.61
CA ALA A 24 48.35 -34.03 3.46
C ALA A 24 47.87 -33.06 2.38
N ILE A 25 47.40 -33.55 1.22
CA ILE A 25 46.84 -32.71 0.15
C ILE A 25 45.56 -32.00 0.60
N LEU A 26 44.65 -32.71 1.28
CA LEU A 26 43.42 -32.11 1.83
C LEU A 26 43.73 -31.01 2.87
N LEU A 27 44.72 -31.22 3.74
CA LEU A 27 45.18 -30.22 4.71
C LEU A 27 45.86 -29.02 4.02
N LEU A 28 46.61 -29.22 2.93
CA LEU A 28 47.17 -28.13 2.12
C LEU A 28 46.08 -27.30 1.43
N LEU A 29 45.08 -27.95 0.82
CA LEU A 29 43.98 -27.27 0.13
C LEU A 29 43.10 -26.49 1.10
N LEU A 30 42.68 -27.11 2.22
CA LEU A 30 41.89 -26.44 3.25
C LEU A 30 42.67 -25.32 3.94
N GLY A 31 43.95 -25.55 4.27
CA GLY A 31 44.81 -24.54 4.87
C GLY A 31 45.06 -23.33 3.95
N GLY A 32 45.28 -23.58 2.66
CA GLY A 32 45.43 -22.54 1.64
C GLY A 32 44.14 -21.75 1.40
N TRP A 33 42.99 -22.43 1.37
CA TRP A 33 41.67 -21.78 1.23
C TRP A 33 41.32 -20.91 2.44
N LEU A 34 41.54 -21.41 3.67
CA LEU A 34 41.37 -20.63 4.89
C LEU A 34 42.28 -19.39 4.95
N LEU A 35 43.54 -19.50 4.51
CA LEU A 35 44.45 -18.36 4.41
C LEU A 35 43.97 -17.34 3.37
N TYR A 36 43.55 -17.79 2.19
CA TYR A 36 43.04 -16.91 1.13
C TYR A 36 41.75 -16.18 1.57
N ALA A 37 40.76 -16.93 2.08
CA ALA A 37 39.50 -16.37 2.56
C ALA A 37 39.72 -15.40 3.73
N GLY A 38 40.59 -15.73 4.68
CA GLY A 38 40.95 -14.83 5.80
C GLY A 38 41.61 -13.53 5.33
N ILE A 39 42.49 -13.57 4.32
CA ILE A 39 43.11 -12.35 3.74
C ILE A 39 42.06 -11.49 3.05
N GLN A 40 41.16 -12.08 2.26
CA GLN A 40 40.10 -11.32 1.57
C GLN A 40 39.10 -10.74 2.58
N ARG A 41 38.75 -11.49 3.63
CA ARG A 41 37.87 -11.01 4.70
C ARG A 41 38.47 -9.82 5.46
N MET A 42 39.76 -9.87 5.83
CA MET A 42 40.45 -8.71 6.44
C MET A 42 40.44 -7.46 5.54
N ARG A 43 40.48 -7.63 4.22
CA ARG A 43 40.36 -6.52 3.26
C ARG A 43 38.95 -5.96 3.23
N GLN A 44 37.93 -6.81 3.12
CA GLN A 44 36.52 -6.38 3.15
C GLN A 44 36.15 -5.69 4.46
N ASP A 45 36.59 -6.22 5.61
CA ASP A 45 36.38 -5.58 6.92
C ASP A 45 37.06 -4.18 6.98
N SER A 46 38.22 -4.02 6.33
CA SER A 46 38.91 -2.72 6.20
C SER A 46 38.22 -1.76 5.23
N GLN A 47 37.70 -2.26 4.10
CA GLN A 47 36.90 -1.50 3.13
C GLN A 47 35.60 -0.99 3.77
N LEU A 48 34.96 -1.81 4.61
CA LEU A 48 33.74 -1.47 5.34
C LEU A 48 33.95 -0.29 6.29
N VAL A 49 35.01 -0.32 7.11
CA VAL A 49 35.36 0.80 8.01
C VAL A 49 35.69 2.07 7.22
N ALA A 50 36.42 1.95 6.10
CA ALA A 50 36.72 3.08 5.23
C ALA A 50 35.45 3.68 4.59
N LEU A 51 34.50 2.85 4.17
CA LEU A 51 33.22 3.29 3.59
C LEU A 51 32.33 3.94 4.65
N GLN A 52 32.27 3.41 5.87
CA GLN A 52 31.51 4.00 6.98
C GLN A 52 32.03 5.40 7.32
N HIS A 53 33.36 5.59 7.40
CA HIS A 53 33.95 6.93 7.56
C HIS A 53 33.62 7.86 6.39
N ALA A 54 33.77 7.40 5.14
CA ALA A 54 33.45 8.19 3.95
C ALA A 54 31.97 8.64 3.90
N ARG A 55 31.04 7.76 4.31
CA ARG A 55 29.61 8.01 4.47
C ARG A 55 29.34 9.07 5.56
N ASP A 56 29.96 8.93 6.73
CA ASP A 56 29.70 9.81 7.87
C ASP A 56 30.30 11.20 7.68
N ASP A 57 31.45 11.30 7.01
CA ASP A 57 32.03 12.58 6.55
C ASP A 57 31.12 13.25 5.50
N ALA A 58 30.58 12.49 4.55
CA ALA A 58 29.65 13.00 3.54
C ALA A 58 28.35 13.54 4.19
N ALA A 59 27.76 12.78 5.12
CA ALA A 59 26.57 13.19 5.86
C ALA A 59 26.85 14.46 6.69
N SER A 60 28.01 14.52 7.33
CA SER A 60 28.46 15.69 8.10
C SER A 60 28.73 16.92 7.22
N ALA A 61 29.26 16.74 6.02
CA ALA A 61 29.51 17.82 5.06
C ALA A 61 28.21 18.44 4.54
N ILE A 62 27.22 17.62 4.17
CA ILE A 62 25.92 18.11 3.71
C ILE A 62 25.16 18.82 4.84
N ASN A 63 25.19 18.29 6.07
CA ASN A 63 24.64 18.95 7.26
C ASN A 63 25.24 20.35 7.49
N ARG A 64 26.57 20.50 7.36
CA ARG A 64 27.23 21.81 7.43
C ARG A 64 26.71 22.79 6.37
N LEU A 65 26.63 22.37 5.11
CA LEU A 65 26.14 23.19 4.00
C LEU A 65 24.66 23.61 4.17
N LEU A 66 23.79 22.69 4.57
CA LEU A 66 22.39 23.03 4.87
C LEU A 66 22.29 24.07 5.99
N LYS A 67 23.07 23.91 7.07
CA LYS A 67 23.12 24.87 8.18
C LYS A 67 23.78 26.20 7.80
N GLU A 68 24.61 26.25 6.76
CA GLU A 68 25.14 27.50 6.21
C GLU A 68 24.07 28.27 5.43
N GLU A 69 23.35 27.64 4.50
CA GLU A 69 22.28 28.31 3.75
C GLU A 69 21.05 28.63 4.64
N GLN A 70 20.75 27.84 5.67
CA GLN A 70 19.75 28.19 6.71
C GLN A 70 20.18 29.41 7.55
N ARG A 71 21.45 29.50 7.96
CA ARG A 71 21.98 30.70 8.65
C ARG A 71 21.98 31.92 7.72
N ARG A 72 22.29 31.73 6.43
CA ARG A 72 22.21 32.77 5.39
C ARG A 72 20.78 33.28 5.24
N MET A 73 19.78 32.39 5.16
CA MET A 73 18.35 32.75 5.19
C MET A 73 18.01 33.61 6.41
N GLY A 74 18.33 33.15 7.63
CA GLY A 74 18.08 33.91 8.86
C GLY A 74 18.71 35.31 8.85
N ALA A 75 19.95 35.43 8.37
CA ALA A 75 20.61 36.73 8.21
C ALA A 75 19.94 37.64 7.15
N ARG A 76 19.39 37.08 6.06
CA ARG A 76 18.61 37.86 5.08
C ARG A 76 17.28 38.36 5.66
N LEU A 77 16.56 37.51 6.41
CA LEU A 77 15.33 37.89 7.11
C LEU A 77 15.56 38.94 8.20
N ALA A 78 16.77 39.01 8.76
CA ALA A 78 17.15 40.05 9.71
C ALA A 78 17.42 41.43 9.06
N THR A 79 17.56 41.53 7.73
CA THR A 79 17.92 42.80 7.08
C THR A 79 16.78 43.85 7.18
N PRO A 80 17.12 45.15 7.30
CA PRO A 80 16.11 46.21 7.35
C PRO A 80 15.18 46.24 6.14
N ALA A 81 15.69 45.99 4.93
CA ALA A 81 14.90 46.01 3.70
C ALA A 81 13.79 44.94 3.70
N VAL A 82 14.10 43.71 4.14
CA VAL A 82 13.10 42.63 4.25
C VAL A 82 12.09 42.95 5.36
N ARG A 83 12.55 43.41 6.53
CA ARG A 83 11.66 43.76 7.65
C ARG A 83 10.70 44.90 7.31
N THR A 84 11.17 45.95 6.64
CA THR A 84 10.32 47.07 6.19
C THR A 84 9.27 46.61 5.18
N ALA A 85 9.64 45.75 4.22
CA ALA A 85 8.68 45.22 3.24
C ALA A 85 7.60 44.33 3.90
N LEU A 86 7.99 43.42 4.80
CA LEU A 86 7.05 42.58 5.56
C LEU A 86 6.13 43.41 6.47
N ALA A 87 6.65 44.46 7.11
CA ALA A 87 5.87 45.38 7.94
C ALA A 87 4.92 46.29 7.13
N ALA A 88 5.25 46.57 5.87
CA ALA A 88 4.33 47.25 4.94
C ALA A 88 3.24 46.31 4.40
N GLY A 89 3.53 45.00 4.30
CA GLY A 89 2.71 44.01 3.62
C GLY A 89 3.10 43.75 2.15
N ASP A 90 4.23 44.31 1.68
CA ASP A 90 4.74 44.04 0.33
C ASP A 90 5.51 42.71 0.30
N LEU A 91 4.78 41.60 0.23
CA LEU A 91 5.35 40.24 0.15
C LEU A 91 6.26 40.06 -1.08
N ALA A 92 5.92 40.69 -2.20
CA ALA A 92 6.74 40.65 -3.42
C ALA A 92 8.04 41.46 -3.26
N GLY A 93 7.98 42.61 -2.57
CA GLY A 93 9.14 43.40 -2.17
C GLY A 93 10.02 42.69 -1.16
N ALA A 94 9.43 41.97 -0.20
CA ALA A 94 10.16 41.12 0.72
C ALA A 94 10.90 40.02 -0.04
N GLY A 95 10.26 39.34 -1.00
CA GLY A 95 10.90 38.34 -1.87
C GLY A 95 12.08 38.90 -2.67
N ARG A 96 11.92 40.09 -3.28
CA ARG A 96 13.03 40.82 -3.95
C ARG A 96 14.14 41.21 -2.97
N ALA A 97 13.80 41.69 -1.78
CA ALA A 97 14.74 42.11 -0.75
C ALA A 97 15.52 40.92 -0.14
N VAL A 98 14.92 39.73 -0.04
CA VAL A 98 15.63 38.50 0.36
C VAL A 98 16.72 38.15 -0.65
N ALA A 99 16.43 38.25 -1.95
CA ALA A 99 17.38 37.94 -3.03
C ALA A 99 18.48 38.98 -3.27
N ALA A 100 18.34 40.23 -2.80
CA ALA A 100 19.24 41.34 -3.12
C ALA A 100 20.69 41.15 -2.58
N GLY A 101 21.56 40.52 -3.37
CA GLY A 101 22.92 40.10 -2.97
C GLY A 101 23.07 38.60 -2.69
N TRP A 102 22.07 37.78 -3.04
CA TRP A 102 22.13 36.31 -3.00
C TRP A 102 22.11 35.76 -4.43
N GLY A 103 23.18 36.02 -5.20
CA GLY A 103 23.24 35.74 -6.65
C GLY A 103 23.10 34.26 -7.06
N ASP A 104 23.13 33.33 -6.11
CA ASP A 104 22.89 31.89 -6.33
C ASP A 104 21.39 31.53 -6.49
N LEU A 105 20.48 32.44 -6.13
CA LEU A 105 19.04 32.17 -6.16
C LEU A 105 18.47 32.15 -7.58
N ARG A 106 17.60 31.17 -7.83
CA ARG A 106 16.76 31.03 -9.03
C ARG A 106 15.33 31.50 -8.81
N ARG A 107 14.87 31.55 -7.56
CA ARG A 107 13.53 32.01 -7.14
C ARG A 107 13.59 32.52 -5.71
N SER A 108 12.79 33.53 -5.38
CA SER A 108 12.71 34.14 -4.04
C SER A 108 11.35 34.81 -3.85
N GLU A 109 10.50 34.20 -3.05
CA GLU A 109 9.10 34.58 -2.87
C GLU A 109 8.72 34.57 -1.39
N VAL A 110 7.60 35.21 -1.05
CA VAL A 110 6.99 35.16 0.28
C VAL A 110 5.52 34.84 0.11
N TRP A 111 5.05 33.80 0.79
CA TRP A 111 3.68 33.28 0.67
C TRP A 111 2.93 33.43 1.99
N PRO A 112 1.61 33.65 1.97
CA PRO A 112 0.75 33.49 3.16
C PRO A 112 0.90 32.10 3.77
N ALA A 113 0.73 31.98 5.09
CA ALA A 113 0.80 30.69 5.79
C ALA A 113 -0.33 29.71 5.41
N ASP A 114 -1.42 30.18 4.79
CA ASP A 114 -2.51 29.34 4.27
C ASP A 114 -2.15 28.57 2.98
N LEU A 115 -1.11 29.00 2.26
CA LEU A 115 -0.61 28.41 1.01
C LEU A 115 -1.67 28.21 -0.10
N GLN A 116 -2.83 28.88 -0.06
CA GLN A 116 -3.97 28.58 -0.95
C GLN A 116 -3.62 28.75 -2.43
N ALA A 117 -2.85 29.79 -2.78
CA ALA A 117 -2.43 30.05 -4.15
C ALA A 117 -1.43 29.00 -4.68
N GLN A 118 -0.65 28.37 -3.80
CA GLN A 118 0.33 27.34 -4.13
C GLN A 118 -0.37 25.99 -4.32
N TYR A 119 -1.31 25.65 -3.44
CA TYR A 119 -2.21 24.50 -3.59
C TYR A 119 -3.05 24.58 -4.86
N GLY A 120 -3.70 25.73 -5.13
CA GLY A 120 -4.47 25.97 -6.35
C GLY A 120 -3.66 26.01 -7.64
N GLY A 121 -2.32 26.07 -7.55
CA GLY A 121 -1.40 25.98 -8.68
C GLY A 121 -0.92 24.56 -8.99
N LEU A 122 -1.33 23.54 -8.23
CA LEU A 122 -0.94 22.14 -8.46
C LEU A 122 -1.68 21.54 -9.68
N PRO A 123 -1.05 20.58 -10.41
CA PRO A 123 0.30 20.06 -10.20
C PRO A 123 1.41 20.98 -10.76
N ALA A 124 1.07 21.99 -11.57
CA ALA A 124 2.02 22.82 -12.33
C ALA A 124 3.02 23.60 -11.47
N ALA A 125 2.67 23.98 -10.24
CA ALA A 125 3.54 24.66 -9.29
C ALA A 125 4.65 23.75 -8.69
N GLY A 126 4.47 22.42 -8.73
CA GLY A 126 5.42 21.42 -8.24
C GLY A 126 5.35 21.17 -6.73
N PHE A 127 4.88 19.98 -6.33
CA PHE A 127 4.65 19.57 -4.94
C PHE A 127 5.84 19.78 -3.99
N GLY A 128 7.07 19.57 -4.45
CA GLY A 128 8.26 19.72 -3.60
C GLY A 128 8.48 21.14 -3.06
N ALA A 129 8.01 22.17 -3.77
CA ALA A 129 8.07 23.56 -3.29
C ALA A 129 7.12 23.79 -2.10
N LEU A 130 5.96 23.16 -2.14
CA LEU A 130 4.91 23.24 -1.12
C LEU A 130 5.34 22.49 0.16
N ALA A 131 5.78 21.24 0.02
CA ALA A 131 6.23 20.42 1.15
C ALA A 131 7.36 21.07 1.97
N VAL A 132 8.25 21.84 1.32
CA VAL A 132 9.29 22.63 2.00
C VAL A 132 8.70 23.77 2.84
N ALA A 133 7.70 24.48 2.32
CA ALA A 133 7.02 25.55 3.03
C ALA A 133 6.18 25.04 4.20
N GLU A 134 5.47 23.93 4.01
CA GLU A 134 4.67 23.26 5.05
C GLU A 134 5.56 22.76 6.19
N ALA A 135 6.66 22.06 5.89
CA ALA A 135 7.61 21.60 6.90
C ALA A 135 8.21 22.77 7.70
N ALA A 136 8.45 23.92 7.06
CA ALA A 136 8.94 25.12 7.73
C ALA A 136 7.88 25.78 8.63
N LEU A 137 6.62 25.83 8.18
CA LEU A 137 5.49 26.37 8.94
C LEU A 137 5.15 25.48 10.15
N ALA A 138 4.91 24.19 9.93
CA ALA A 138 4.56 23.23 10.98
C ALA A 138 5.70 23.02 11.99
N GLY A 139 6.96 23.04 11.54
CA GLY A 139 8.12 22.94 12.42
C GLY A 139 8.49 24.24 13.14
N GLY A 140 7.86 25.37 12.83
CA GLY A 140 8.17 26.69 13.39
C GLY A 140 9.61 27.19 13.12
N LYS A 141 10.32 26.57 12.17
CA LYS A 141 11.78 26.73 11.95
C LYS A 141 12.13 26.60 10.47
N PRO A 142 13.32 27.04 10.01
CA PRO A 142 13.73 26.83 8.63
C PRO A 142 13.80 25.35 8.24
N ALA A 143 13.26 25.01 7.07
CA ALA A 143 13.34 23.68 6.46
C ALA A 143 14.08 23.75 5.11
N ALA A 144 14.68 22.64 4.70
CA ALA A 144 15.43 22.53 3.45
C ALA A 144 15.27 21.13 2.82
N ARG A 145 15.04 21.07 1.51
CA ARG A 145 14.84 19.82 0.75
C ARG A 145 15.32 20.01 -0.69
N VAL A 146 15.75 18.95 -1.35
CA VAL A 146 16.07 18.96 -2.78
C VAL A 146 14.80 18.64 -3.57
N ILE A 147 14.46 19.51 -4.52
CA ILE A 147 13.23 19.44 -5.30
C ILE A 147 13.54 19.29 -6.79
N LYS A 148 12.63 18.67 -7.55
CA LYS A 148 12.70 18.63 -9.02
C LYS A 148 11.88 19.77 -9.60
N ALA A 149 12.54 20.78 -10.17
CA ALA A 149 11.91 22.00 -10.68
C ALA A 149 12.35 22.26 -12.13
N LYS A 150 11.38 22.28 -13.06
CA LYS A 150 11.63 22.39 -14.53
C LYS A 150 12.64 21.35 -15.05
N GLY A 151 12.59 20.13 -14.50
CA GLY A 151 13.47 19.01 -14.85
C GLY A 151 14.78 18.95 -14.06
N GLU A 152 15.25 20.08 -13.50
CA GLU A 152 16.49 20.19 -12.73
C GLU A 152 16.31 19.80 -11.25
N GLN A 153 17.37 19.30 -10.60
CA GLN A 153 17.42 19.24 -9.14
C GLN A 153 17.83 20.61 -8.57
N ARG A 154 17.08 21.10 -7.57
CA ARG A 154 17.33 22.39 -6.89
C ARG A 154 17.27 22.21 -5.38
N LEU A 155 18.10 22.96 -4.66
CA LEU A 155 17.96 23.08 -3.21
C LEU A 155 16.91 24.17 -2.93
N ALA A 156 15.82 23.80 -2.28
CA ALA A 156 14.81 24.72 -1.80
C ALA A 156 14.95 24.90 -0.29
N LEU A 157 14.78 26.13 0.19
CA LEU A 157 14.66 26.46 1.60
C LEU A 157 13.41 27.29 1.84
N ALA A 158 12.72 27.01 2.96
CA ALA A 158 11.68 27.87 3.49
C ALA A 158 11.96 28.22 4.95
N ALA A 159 11.45 29.37 5.39
CA ALA A 159 11.49 29.80 6.78
C ALA A 159 10.22 30.59 7.15
N PRO A 160 9.55 30.28 8.28
CA PRO A 160 8.41 31.05 8.74
C PRO A 160 8.87 32.41 9.29
N THR A 161 8.04 33.43 9.13
CA THR A 161 8.24 34.76 9.70
C THR A 161 6.88 35.48 9.83
N THR A 162 6.88 36.74 10.27
CA THR A 162 5.68 37.55 10.45
C THR A 162 5.67 38.74 9.50
N ALA A 163 4.53 38.97 8.86
CA ALA A 163 4.24 40.17 8.08
C ALA A 163 3.04 40.91 8.69
N LYS A 164 2.71 42.09 8.14
CA LYS A 164 1.54 42.91 8.56
C LYS A 164 0.21 42.14 8.58
N GLN A 165 0.09 41.10 7.75
CA GLN A 165 -1.13 40.29 7.58
C GLN A 165 -1.17 39.02 8.45
N GLY A 166 -0.13 38.73 9.24
CA GLY A 166 -0.02 37.53 10.05
C GLY A 166 1.25 36.71 9.76
N GLN A 167 1.18 35.40 9.97
CA GLN A 167 2.29 34.50 9.65
C GLN A 167 2.43 34.33 8.13
N VAL A 168 3.67 34.32 7.67
CA VAL A 168 4.04 34.07 6.26
C VAL A 168 5.26 33.17 6.20
N VAL A 169 5.50 32.56 5.05
CA VAL A 169 6.68 31.73 4.79
C VAL A 169 7.50 32.35 3.65
N VAL A 170 8.78 32.55 3.90
CA VAL A 170 9.74 32.99 2.87
C VAL A 170 10.34 31.75 2.24
N TYR A 171 10.27 31.65 0.91
CA TYR A 171 10.70 30.50 0.12
C TYR A 171 11.74 30.92 -0.93
N VAL A 172 12.83 30.16 -1.06
CA VAL A 172 13.88 30.38 -2.06
C VAL A 172 14.29 29.07 -2.74
N GLU A 173 14.66 29.15 -4.02
CA GLU A 173 15.30 28.06 -4.77
C GLU A 173 16.72 28.46 -5.18
N MET A 174 17.66 27.54 -5.08
CA MET A 174 19.03 27.68 -5.60
C MET A 174 19.50 26.38 -6.26
N SER A 175 20.65 26.43 -6.93
CA SER A 175 21.21 25.21 -7.55
C SER A 175 21.65 24.19 -6.50
N ALA A 176 21.28 22.92 -6.69
CA ALA A 176 21.74 21.83 -5.84
C ALA A 176 23.22 21.46 -6.04
N THR A 177 23.90 21.97 -7.10
CA THR A 177 25.22 21.48 -7.53
C THR A 177 26.28 21.44 -6.43
N ARG A 178 26.36 22.42 -5.52
CA ARG A 178 27.33 22.38 -4.40
C ARG A 178 27.08 21.22 -3.45
N LEU A 179 25.82 20.93 -3.17
CA LEU A 179 25.39 19.85 -2.26
C LEU A 179 25.60 18.47 -2.91
N LEU A 180 25.25 18.32 -4.19
CA LEU A 180 25.46 17.08 -4.95
C LEU A 180 26.95 16.77 -5.17
N ALA A 181 27.76 17.79 -5.46
CA ALA A 181 29.19 17.64 -5.74
C ALA A 181 29.99 17.02 -4.57
N ASN A 182 29.50 17.11 -3.34
CA ASN A 182 30.15 16.47 -2.18
C ASN A 182 30.18 14.93 -2.32
N ILE A 183 29.15 14.31 -2.91
CA ILE A 183 29.16 12.87 -3.19
C ILE A 183 30.13 12.53 -4.33
N GLY A 184 30.22 13.42 -5.33
CA GLY A 184 31.18 13.29 -6.42
C GLY A 184 32.64 13.26 -5.94
N THR A 185 32.98 14.02 -4.88
CA THR A 185 34.36 14.15 -4.37
C THR A 185 34.76 13.13 -3.31
N VAL A 186 33.81 12.49 -2.60
CA VAL A 186 34.11 11.54 -1.53
C VAL A 186 34.83 10.28 -2.06
N SER A 187 35.93 9.91 -1.42
CA SER A 187 36.67 8.69 -1.77
C SER A 187 35.97 7.46 -1.21
N ILE A 188 35.78 6.43 -2.04
CA ILE A 188 35.15 5.16 -1.68
C ILE A 188 36.00 3.98 -2.19
N PRO A 189 35.90 2.78 -1.61
CA PRO A 189 36.45 1.55 -2.21
C PRO A 189 35.95 1.35 -3.64
N GLY A 190 36.77 0.74 -4.50
CA GLY A 190 36.48 0.65 -5.95
C GLY A 190 35.28 -0.24 -6.32
N ASP A 191 34.86 -1.09 -5.39
CA ASP A 191 33.75 -2.03 -5.42
C ASP A 191 32.56 -1.59 -4.55
N ALA A 192 32.67 -0.48 -3.82
CA ALA A 192 31.59 0.06 -2.99
C ALA A 192 30.55 0.84 -3.81
N TYR A 193 29.40 1.07 -3.19
CA TYR A 193 28.37 2.02 -3.61
C TYR A 193 28.17 3.09 -2.54
N LEU A 194 27.92 4.34 -2.97
CA LEU A 194 27.58 5.47 -2.12
C LEU A 194 26.59 6.38 -2.84
N ALA A 195 25.48 6.72 -2.19
CA ALA A 195 24.50 7.64 -2.76
C ALA A 195 23.92 8.60 -1.72
N LEU A 196 23.76 9.87 -2.11
CA LEU A 196 22.85 10.78 -1.41
C LEU A 196 21.43 10.46 -1.85
N ARG A 197 20.57 10.07 -0.92
CA ARG A 197 19.15 9.80 -1.14
C ARG A 197 18.27 10.83 -0.46
N GLN A 198 17.12 11.09 -1.10
CA GLN A 198 15.99 11.77 -0.51
C GLN A 198 14.73 11.03 -0.92
N GLY A 199 14.06 10.43 0.06
CA GLY A 199 13.09 9.38 -0.21
C GLY A 199 13.72 8.16 -0.87
N ALA A 200 13.03 7.50 -1.80
CA ALA A 200 13.60 6.40 -2.60
C ALA A 200 14.55 6.92 -3.70
N GLY A 201 14.41 8.18 -4.10
CA GLY A 201 15.24 8.79 -5.12
C GLY A 201 16.67 9.04 -4.66
N SER A 202 17.63 8.39 -5.29
CA SER A 202 19.02 8.85 -5.30
C SER A 202 19.11 10.19 -6.02
N LEU A 203 19.61 11.21 -5.32
CA LEU A 203 19.90 12.54 -5.86
C LEU A 203 21.24 12.53 -6.61
N GLN A 204 22.23 11.84 -6.08
CA GLN A 204 23.53 11.60 -6.70
C GLN A 204 24.07 10.24 -6.22
N GLU A 205 24.50 9.40 -7.16
CA GLU A 205 25.13 8.10 -6.89
C GLU A 205 26.61 8.10 -7.29
N ARG A 206 27.37 7.14 -6.75
CA ARG A 206 28.74 6.80 -7.13
C ARG A 206 29.04 5.34 -6.75
N GLY A 207 29.77 4.62 -7.60
CA GLY A 207 30.18 3.23 -7.33
C GLY A 207 29.33 2.20 -8.08
N ASP A 208 29.26 0.97 -7.56
CA ASP A 208 28.52 -0.12 -8.19
C ASP A 208 27.00 -0.02 -7.96
N ALA A 209 26.27 0.41 -8.99
CA ALA A 209 24.82 0.59 -8.93
C ALA A 209 24.02 -0.71 -8.71
N SER A 210 24.60 -1.90 -8.86
CA SER A 210 23.92 -3.16 -8.51
C SER A 210 23.64 -3.28 -7.01
N LEU A 211 24.50 -2.69 -6.17
CA LEU A 211 24.36 -2.65 -4.71
C LEU A 211 23.33 -1.61 -4.23
N SER A 212 22.69 -0.87 -5.15
CA SER A 212 21.73 0.19 -4.86
C SER A 212 20.54 -0.29 -4.00
N GLY A 213 20.11 -1.55 -4.16
CA GLY A 213 19.02 -2.14 -3.37
C GLY A 213 19.39 -2.46 -1.91
N THR A 214 20.63 -2.85 -1.62
CA THR A 214 21.09 -3.23 -0.27
C THR A 214 21.68 -2.06 0.53
N ALA A 215 21.90 -0.92 -0.12
CA ALA A 215 22.63 0.23 0.43
C ALA A 215 21.96 0.96 1.62
N GLU A 216 20.74 0.63 1.99
CA GLU A 216 20.10 1.15 3.21
C GLU A 216 20.64 0.50 4.48
N ALA A 217 21.15 -0.74 4.41
CA ALA A 217 21.67 -1.47 5.58
C ALA A 217 22.89 -0.80 6.24
N LEU A 218 23.62 0.05 5.50
CA LEU A 218 24.67 0.92 6.04
C LEU A 218 24.32 2.41 5.89
N GLY A 219 23.05 2.78 5.81
CA GLY A 219 22.60 4.16 5.68
C GLY A 219 22.98 5.06 6.88
N ALA A 220 23.22 6.35 6.63
CA ALA A 220 23.38 7.37 7.67
C ALA A 220 22.56 8.63 7.37
N LYS A 221 21.74 9.08 8.34
CA LYS A 221 20.88 10.26 8.19
C LYS A 221 21.68 11.56 8.30
N VAL A 222 21.42 12.49 7.38
CA VAL A 222 21.90 13.88 7.49
C VAL A 222 21.02 14.60 8.51
N ALA A 223 21.57 14.85 9.70
CA ALA A 223 20.83 15.45 10.80
C ALA A 223 20.16 16.80 10.42
N ASP A 224 19.00 17.07 11.03
CA ASP A 224 18.13 18.21 10.74
C ASP A 224 17.59 18.30 9.29
N SER A 225 17.53 17.17 8.56
CA SER A 225 16.98 17.09 7.20
C SER A 225 16.34 15.73 6.84
N ASP A 226 15.69 15.68 5.68
CA ASP A 226 15.13 14.45 5.06
C ASP A 226 16.16 13.66 4.22
N LEU A 227 17.43 14.11 4.20
CA LEU A 227 18.50 13.50 3.42
C LEU A 227 19.20 12.37 4.18
N ARG A 228 19.70 11.37 3.46
CA ARG A 228 20.59 10.32 3.99
C ARG A 228 21.67 9.93 2.99
N ILE A 229 22.77 9.39 3.48
CA ILE A 229 23.80 8.74 2.66
C ILE A 229 23.59 7.23 2.77
N ALA A 230 23.15 6.60 1.68
CA ALA A 230 23.11 5.15 1.53
C ALA A 230 24.51 4.65 1.10
N ALA A 231 24.91 3.47 1.56
CA ALA A 231 26.23 2.90 1.31
C ALA A 231 26.18 1.36 1.26
N ALA A 232 26.97 0.72 0.39
CA ALA A 232 27.09 -0.73 0.33
C ALA A 232 28.48 -1.19 -0.12
N LEU A 233 28.77 -2.46 0.17
CA LEU A 233 29.86 -3.26 -0.41
C LEU A 233 29.27 -4.57 -0.96
N PRO A 234 29.99 -5.28 -1.83
CA PRO A 234 29.62 -6.64 -2.22
C PRO A 234 29.65 -7.59 -1.03
N ASP A 235 28.92 -8.70 -1.13
CA ASP A 235 28.80 -9.66 -0.04
C ASP A 235 30.17 -10.18 0.46
N PRO A 236 30.31 -10.43 1.78
CA PRO A 236 31.55 -10.89 2.35
C PRO A 236 31.89 -12.30 1.85
N VAL A 237 33.16 -12.52 1.50
CA VAL A 237 33.66 -13.86 1.17
C VAL A 237 33.53 -14.75 2.39
N GLU A 238 32.74 -15.83 2.27
CA GLU A 238 32.61 -16.81 3.35
C GLU A 238 33.96 -17.47 3.67
N VAL A 239 34.32 -17.42 4.95
CA VAL A 239 35.47 -18.17 5.48
C VAL A 239 34.98 -19.57 5.85
N PRO A 240 35.63 -20.65 5.38
CA PRO A 240 35.26 -22.02 5.74
C PRO A 240 35.10 -22.21 7.25
N LEU A 241 34.08 -22.97 7.65
CA LEU A 241 33.67 -23.18 9.04
C LEU A 241 33.15 -21.92 9.77
N GLY A 242 32.80 -20.85 9.05
CA GLY A 242 32.22 -19.63 9.63
C GLY A 242 33.19 -18.82 10.48
N LEU A 243 34.50 -19.02 10.31
CA LEU A 243 35.52 -18.46 11.20
C LEU A 243 35.76 -16.95 10.94
N PRO A 244 35.84 -16.11 11.99
CA PRO A 244 36.36 -14.75 11.84
C PRO A 244 37.77 -14.75 11.27
N ALA A 245 38.16 -13.67 10.58
CA ALA A 245 39.34 -13.65 9.73
C ALA A 245 40.64 -14.08 10.45
N LEU A 246 40.94 -13.53 11.64
CA LEU A 246 42.15 -13.88 12.40
C LEU A 246 42.19 -15.37 12.84
N PRO A 247 41.12 -15.94 13.47
CA PRO A 247 40.99 -17.39 13.66
C PRO A 247 41.16 -18.22 12.38
N GLY A 248 40.56 -17.80 11.26
CA GLY A 248 40.68 -18.49 9.97
C GLY A 248 42.13 -18.53 9.47
N LEU A 249 42.84 -17.41 9.53
CA LEU A 249 44.27 -17.35 9.19
C LEU A 249 45.13 -18.23 10.10
N ALA A 250 44.90 -18.19 11.41
CA ALA A 250 45.64 -19.00 12.38
C ALA A 250 45.43 -20.50 12.16
N LEU A 251 44.18 -20.93 11.93
CA LEU A 251 43.87 -22.32 11.61
C LEU A 251 44.49 -22.73 10.26
N GLY A 252 44.38 -21.89 9.23
CA GLY A 252 44.97 -22.16 7.93
C GLY A 252 46.49 -22.39 8.00
N ALA A 253 47.22 -21.54 8.74
CA ALA A 253 48.64 -21.72 8.99
C ALA A 253 48.97 -23.02 9.76
N LEU A 254 48.19 -23.37 10.79
CA LEU A 254 48.34 -24.62 11.53
C LEU A 254 48.11 -25.87 10.66
N LEU A 255 47.13 -25.82 9.74
CA LEU A 255 46.86 -26.92 8.80
C LEU A 255 47.99 -27.10 7.78
N LEU A 256 48.57 -26.01 7.25
CA LEU A 256 49.75 -26.10 6.38
C LEU A 256 50.97 -26.68 7.11
N LEU A 257 51.22 -26.26 8.36
CA LEU A 257 52.28 -26.83 9.20
C LEU A 257 52.04 -28.32 9.50
N GLY A 258 50.78 -28.71 9.77
CA GLY A 258 50.38 -30.11 9.96
C GLY A 258 50.59 -30.96 8.71
N ALA A 259 50.24 -30.46 7.53
CA ALA A 259 50.48 -31.13 6.26
C ALA A 259 51.98 -31.31 5.97
N GLY A 260 52.79 -30.29 6.23
CA GLY A 260 54.25 -30.36 6.15
C GLY A 260 54.83 -31.41 7.11
N GLY A 261 54.34 -31.46 8.35
CA GLY A 261 54.70 -32.49 9.33
C GLY A 261 54.36 -33.91 8.85
N LEU A 262 53.16 -34.11 8.31
CA LEU A 262 52.75 -35.38 7.70
C LEU A 262 53.71 -35.80 6.57
N TRP A 263 54.00 -34.89 5.65
CA TRP A 263 54.74 -35.18 4.43
C TRP A 263 56.24 -35.37 4.66
N PHE A 264 56.88 -34.51 5.46
CA PHE A 264 58.34 -34.49 5.64
C PHE A 264 58.82 -35.26 6.87
N VAL A 265 57.97 -35.50 7.88
CA VAL A 265 58.38 -36.17 9.14
C VAL A 265 57.71 -37.53 9.33
N VAL A 266 56.41 -37.65 9.06
CA VAL A 266 55.67 -38.90 9.32
C VAL A 266 55.79 -39.89 8.16
N ARG A 267 55.55 -39.45 6.92
CA ARG A 267 55.58 -40.31 5.72
C ARG A 267 56.92 -41.03 5.51
N PRO A 268 58.11 -40.40 5.64
CA PRO A 268 59.38 -41.10 5.42
C PRO A 268 59.65 -42.19 6.47
N ARG A 269 59.25 -41.95 7.73
CA ARG A 269 59.37 -42.94 8.83
C ARG A 269 58.50 -44.17 8.61
N LEU A 270 57.33 -44.01 7.99
CA LEU A 270 56.44 -45.13 7.68
C LEU A 270 56.88 -45.94 6.44
N LEU A 271 57.55 -45.31 5.47
CA LEU A 271 58.05 -45.97 4.24
C LEU A 271 59.27 -46.88 4.46
N GLY A 272 59.99 -46.76 5.58
CA GLY A 272 61.31 -47.39 5.78
C GLY A 272 61.37 -48.91 5.97
N ILE A 273 60.29 -49.67 5.72
CA ILE A 273 60.29 -51.16 5.67
C ILE A 273 59.25 -51.57 4.63
N ALA A 274 59.62 -52.41 3.65
CA ALA A 274 58.82 -52.70 2.47
C ALA A 274 58.74 -54.20 2.13
N GLY A 275 57.63 -54.59 1.48
CA GLY A 275 57.37 -55.88 0.85
C GLY A 275 56.06 -55.76 0.03
N PRO A 276 55.98 -56.29 -1.21
CA PRO A 276 54.82 -56.10 -2.09
C PRO A 276 53.91 -57.35 -2.22
N VAL A 277 52.70 -57.19 -2.78
CA VAL A 277 52.07 -58.14 -3.74
C VAL A 277 50.80 -57.54 -4.41
N GLU A 278 50.51 -58.09 -5.60
CA GLU A 278 49.40 -57.97 -6.60
C GLU A 278 48.00 -58.48 -6.10
N ASP A 279 46.84 -58.44 -6.81
CA ASP A 279 46.30 -57.80 -8.06
C ASP A 279 44.75 -58.06 -8.16
N ALA A 280 44.03 -57.40 -9.10
CA ALA A 280 42.66 -57.65 -9.64
C ALA A 280 41.42 -57.64 -8.68
N GLY A 281 40.15 -57.47 -9.13
CA GLY A 281 39.54 -57.28 -10.46
C GLY A 281 38.03 -56.85 -10.41
N GLU A 282 37.32 -56.85 -11.55
CA GLU A 282 35.94 -56.31 -11.79
C GLU A 282 34.79 -57.32 -11.44
N THR A 283 33.45 -57.13 -11.58
CA THR A 283 32.57 -56.55 -12.65
C THR A 283 31.09 -56.25 -12.20
N LEU A 284 30.22 -55.81 -13.15
CA LEU A 284 28.79 -55.40 -13.00
C LEU A 284 27.71 -56.54 -13.07
N GLY A 285 26.44 -56.18 -12.74
CA GLY A 285 25.20 -56.87 -13.16
C GLY A 285 23.96 -55.92 -13.23
N GLN A 286 22.94 -56.23 -14.04
CA GLN A 286 21.74 -55.39 -14.34
C GLN A 286 20.43 -56.22 -14.54
N MET A 287 19.30 -55.55 -14.89
CA MET A 287 18.02 -56.04 -15.53
C MET A 287 16.79 -56.28 -14.60
N GLN A 288 15.49 -56.10 -14.99
CA GLN A 288 14.77 -55.18 -15.94
C GLN A 288 13.19 -55.39 -15.93
N ILE A 289 12.40 -54.41 -16.46
CA ILE A 289 11.10 -54.53 -17.22
C ILE A 289 9.68 -54.59 -16.50
N THR A 290 8.62 -54.18 -17.24
CA THR A 290 7.15 -53.90 -16.97
C THR A 290 6.30 -54.14 -18.28
N PRO A 291 4.98 -53.81 -18.51
CA PRO A 291 3.80 -53.27 -17.74
C PRO A 291 2.53 -54.23 -17.84
N PRO A 292 1.30 -54.00 -18.45
CA PRO A 292 0.34 -52.85 -18.60
C PRO A 292 -1.23 -53.11 -18.50
N ALA A 293 -2.01 -52.05 -18.18
CA ALA A 293 -3.31 -51.55 -18.77
C ALA A 293 -4.75 -52.22 -18.68
N ALA A 294 -5.78 -51.36 -18.94
CA ALA A 294 -7.25 -51.53 -19.21
C ALA A 294 -8.28 -51.74 -18.05
N GLU A 295 -9.59 -51.34 -18.06
CA GLU A 295 -10.52 -50.29 -18.63
C GLU A 295 -11.99 -50.83 -18.51
N ILE A 296 -13.18 -50.15 -18.51
CA ILE A 296 -13.75 -48.76 -18.38
C ILE A 296 -15.30 -48.90 -18.10
N ALA A 297 -16.02 -47.97 -17.40
CA ALA A 297 -17.52 -47.90 -17.35
C ALA A 297 -18.14 -46.58 -16.76
N ASP A 298 -19.35 -46.19 -17.21
CA ASP A 298 -20.08 -44.93 -16.91
C ASP A 298 -21.41 -45.07 -16.11
N VAL A 299 -21.94 -43.95 -15.57
CA VAL A 299 -23.38 -43.55 -15.38
C VAL A 299 -23.46 -42.24 -14.53
N ALA A 300 -24.35 -41.24 -14.72
CA ALA A 300 -25.19 -40.76 -15.84
C ALA A 300 -25.71 -39.32 -15.52
N VAL A 301 -26.45 -38.66 -16.43
CA VAL A 301 -26.96 -37.25 -16.32
C VAL A 301 -28.49 -37.21 -16.16
N ARG A 302 -29.05 -36.10 -15.63
CA ARG A 302 -30.50 -35.85 -15.55
C ARG A 302 -30.84 -34.37 -15.86
N GLU A 303 -31.66 -34.14 -16.88
CA GLU A 303 -32.17 -32.81 -17.25
C GLU A 303 -33.43 -32.42 -16.43
N VAL A 304 -33.67 -31.11 -16.30
CA VAL A 304 -34.97 -30.51 -16.01
C VAL A 304 -35.14 -29.32 -16.95
N VAL A 305 -36.32 -29.21 -17.59
CA VAL A 305 -36.71 -28.08 -18.43
C VAL A 305 -37.79 -27.29 -17.71
N ASP A 306 -37.67 -25.97 -17.69
CA ASP A 306 -38.81 -25.06 -17.52
C ASP A 306 -38.71 -23.91 -18.53
N THR A 307 -39.84 -23.31 -18.87
CA THR A 307 -39.98 -22.31 -19.93
C THR A 307 -40.61 -21.03 -19.37
N GLN A 308 -39.80 -19.99 -19.18
CA GLN A 308 -40.32 -18.66 -18.88
C GLN A 308 -40.66 -17.87 -20.15
N ALA A 309 -41.74 -17.09 -20.06
CA ALA A 309 -42.20 -16.21 -21.13
C ALA A 309 -41.39 -14.90 -21.16
N ALA A 310 -41.31 -14.26 -22.33
CA ALA A 310 -40.65 -12.96 -22.47
C ALA A 310 -41.38 -11.89 -21.61
N PRO A 311 -40.64 -11.07 -20.82
CA PRO A 311 -41.24 -10.03 -20.01
C PRO A 311 -41.80 -8.88 -20.86
N ALA A 312 -42.68 -8.08 -20.24
CA ALA A 312 -43.16 -6.82 -20.80
C ALA A 312 -41.98 -5.82 -20.99
N PRO A 313 -42.09 -4.80 -21.86
CA PRO A 313 -41.03 -3.80 -22.04
C PRO A 313 -40.70 -3.10 -20.71
N VAL A 314 -39.51 -3.37 -20.20
CA VAL A 314 -39.04 -2.91 -18.89
C VAL A 314 -38.74 -1.41 -18.95
N ALA A 315 -39.51 -0.62 -18.19
CA ALA A 315 -39.24 0.80 -18.00
C ALA A 315 -38.12 0.95 -16.96
N ILE A 316 -36.89 1.21 -17.42
CA ILE A 316 -35.74 1.33 -16.54
C ILE A 316 -35.82 2.60 -15.67
N ASP A 317 -35.71 2.44 -14.35
CA ASP A 317 -35.61 3.58 -13.45
C ASP A 317 -34.27 4.31 -13.66
N ARG A 318 -34.31 5.64 -13.59
CA ARG A 318 -33.09 6.46 -13.56
C ARG A 318 -32.43 6.45 -12.18
N GLY A 319 -33.20 6.29 -11.12
CA GLY A 319 -32.74 6.29 -9.73
C GLY A 319 -31.68 5.24 -9.43
N ILE A 320 -31.71 4.08 -10.08
CA ILE A 320 -30.69 3.03 -9.86
C ILE A 320 -29.27 3.42 -10.33
N PHE A 321 -29.12 4.40 -11.22
CA PHE A 321 -27.81 4.87 -11.71
C PHE A 321 -27.22 5.91 -10.74
N ARG A 322 -26.44 5.43 -9.76
CA ARG A 322 -25.85 6.25 -8.68
C ARG A 322 -24.55 6.92 -9.15
N ALA A 323 -23.90 7.63 -8.23
CA ALA A 323 -22.69 8.41 -8.54
C ALA A 323 -21.45 7.56 -8.90
N TYR A 324 -21.37 6.32 -8.41
CA TYR A 324 -20.17 5.46 -8.55
C TYR A 324 -20.47 3.98 -8.86
N ASP A 325 -21.73 3.56 -8.82
CA ASP A 325 -22.22 2.21 -9.14
C ASP A 325 -23.67 2.26 -9.69
N ILE A 326 -24.22 1.10 -10.05
CA ILE A 326 -25.67 0.92 -10.23
C ILE A 326 -26.20 0.13 -9.03
N ARG A 327 -27.30 0.56 -8.42
CA ARG A 327 -27.88 -0.06 -7.21
C ARG A 327 -29.41 0.06 -7.15
N GLY A 328 -30.10 -1.08 -7.02
CA GLY A 328 -31.56 -1.16 -6.94
C GLY A 328 -32.06 -2.28 -6.01
N VAL A 329 -33.37 -2.31 -5.78
CA VAL A 329 -34.07 -3.34 -5.01
C VAL A 329 -34.65 -4.37 -5.98
N VAL A 330 -34.36 -5.65 -5.74
CA VAL A 330 -34.72 -6.73 -6.67
C VAL A 330 -36.23 -7.00 -6.62
N GLY A 331 -36.86 -7.04 -7.79
CA GLY A 331 -38.32 -7.17 -7.93
C GLY A 331 -39.09 -5.84 -7.86
N GLU A 332 -38.43 -4.72 -7.54
CA GLU A 332 -39.02 -3.37 -7.61
C GLU A 332 -38.40 -2.49 -8.70
N SER A 333 -37.06 -2.42 -8.72
CA SER A 333 -36.27 -1.52 -9.59
C SER A 333 -35.12 -2.23 -10.32
N LEU A 334 -34.93 -3.52 -10.06
CA LEU A 334 -33.90 -4.36 -10.65
C LEU A 334 -34.42 -5.79 -10.87
N ASP A 335 -34.25 -6.32 -12.07
CA ASP A 335 -34.60 -7.69 -12.48
C ASP A 335 -33.66 -8.18 -13.60
N ALA A 336 -33.87 -9.41 -14.10
CA ALA A 336 -33.08 -9.98 -15.19
C ALA A 336 -33.15 -9.17 -16.51
N GLY A 337 -34.27 -8.51 -16.80
CA GLY A 337 -34.44 -7.66 -17.98
C GLY A 337 -33.73 -6.31 -17.85
N VAL A 338 -33.77 -5.69 -16.67
CA VAL A 338 -32.92 -4.54 -16.31
C VAL A 338 -31.44 -4.92 -16.48
N ALA A 339 -31.05 -6.11 -16.00
CA ALA A 339 -29.69 -6.61 -16.15
C ALA A 339 -29.28 -6.85 -17.61
N GLU A 340 -30.18 -7.37 -18.47
CA GLU A 340 -29.92 -7.49 -19.91
C GLU A 340 -29.72 -6.12 -20.59
N LEU A 341 -30.56 -5.14 -20.29
CA LEU A 341 -30.43 -3.78 -20.83
C LEU A 341 -29.11 -3.12 -20.39
N ILE A 342 -28.72 -3.29 -19.13
CA ILE A 342 -27.43 -2.81 -18.60
C ILE A 342 -26.25 -3.52 -19.27
N GLY A 343 -26.32 -4.85 -19.40
CA GLY A 343 -25.30 -5.64 -20.10
C GLY A 343 -25.13 -5.21 -21.55
N GLN A 344 -26.24 -4.98 -22.27
CA GLN A 344 -26.20 -4.50 -23.64
C GLN A 344 -25.65 -3.07 -23.73
N ALA A 345 -25.98 -2.18 -22.78
CA ALA A 345 -25.42 -0.82 -22.72
C ALA A 345 -23.90 -0.81 -22.47
N ILE A 346 -23.41 -1.66 -21.55
CA ILE A 346 -21.97 -1.85 -21.28
C ILE A 346 -21.27 -2.39 -22.52
N GLY A 347 -21.83 -3.41 -23.17
CA GLY A 347 -21.28 -3.96 -24.41
C GLY A 347 -21.28 -2.95 -25.57
N SER A 348 -22.24 -2.03 -25.60
CA SER A 348 -22.31 -0.91 -26.56
C SER A 348 -21.27 0.18 -26.28
N LEU A 349 -20.85 0.35 -25.01
CA LEU A 349 -19.75 1.23 -24.62
C LEU A 349 -18.40 0.59 -24.97
N MET A 350 -18.27 -0.72 -24.78
CA MET A 350 -17.10 -1.51 -25.16
C MET A 350 -16.88 -1.56 -26.67
N GLU A 351 -17.93 -1.77 -27.48
CA GLU A 351 -17.82 -1.76 -28.94
C GLU A 351 -17.29 -0.41 -29.47
N GLY A 352 -17.85 0.70 -28.99
CA GLY A 352 -17.35 2.05 -29.30
C GLY A 352 -15.94 2.37 -28.78
N LYS A 353 -15.36 1.54 -27.91
CA LYS A 353 -13.96 1.58 -27.47
C LYS A 353 -13.06 0.52 -28.14
N GLY A 354 -13.61 -0.39 -28.95
CA GLY A 354 -12.87 -1.50 -29.56
C GLY A 354 -12.42 -2.57 -28.56
N LEU A 355 -13.24 -2.87 -27.55
CA LEU A 355 -12.97 -3.83 -26.47
C LEU A 355 -13.91 -5.04 -26.61
N ASP A 356 -13.36 -6.25 -26.71
CA ASP A 356 -14.15 -7.45 -27.02
C ASP A 356 -14.45 -8.34 -25.80
N ASP A 357 -13.48 -8.52 -24.88
CA ASP A 357 -13.59 -9.44 -23.74
C ASP A 357 -13.94 -8.74 -22.42
N ILE A 358 -14.74 -9.38 -21.56
CA ILE A 358 -15.12 -8.87 -20.24
C ILE A 358 -15.24 -9.99 -19.20
N VAL A 359 -14.75 -9.73 -17.98
CA VAL A 359 -14.88 -10.63 -16.83
C VAL A 359 -16.16 -10.28 -16.05
N ILE A 360 -16.92 -11.27 -15.60
CA ILE A 360 -17.99 -11.04 -14.63
C ILE A 360 -17.84 -11.98 -13.44
N GLY A 361 -18.36 -11.57 -12.29
CA GLY A 361 -18.54 -12.42 -11.12
C GLY A 361 -19.56 -11.79 -10.17
N ARG A 362 -20.07 -12.57 -9.22
CA ARG A 362 -21.16 -12.16 -8.33
C ARG A 362 -20.89 -12.43 -6.85
N ASP A 363 -21.54 -11.65 -5.99
CA ASP A 363 -21.58 -11.93 -4.55
C ASP A 363 -22.49 -13.13 -4.20
N GLY A 364 -22.65 -13.38 -2.89
CA GLY A 364 -23.42 -14.49 -2.33
C GLY A 364 -24.95 -14.30 -2.31
N ARG A 365 -25.49 -13.23 -2.90
CA ARG A 365 -26.93 -12.92 -2.81
C ARG A 365 -27.79 -13.89 -3.60
N LEU A 366 -29.00 -14.12 -3.08
CA LEU A 366 -30.00 -15.02 -3.67
C LEU A 366 -30.38 -14.64 -5.11
N SER A 367 -30.38 -13.33 -5.42
CA SER A 367 -30.66 -12.78 -6.75
C SER A 367 -29.47 -12.82 -7.73
N GLY A 368 -28.27 -13.12 -7.24
CA GLY A 368 -27.03 -13.10 -8.03
C GLY A 368 -27.05 -13.98 -9.29
N PRO A 369 -27.53 -15.24 -9.25
CA PRO A 369 -27.59 -16.10 -10.43
C PRO A 369 -28.50 -15.55 -11.55
N GLU A 370 -29.67 -15.03 -11.20
CA GLU A 370 -30.65 -14.47 -12.14
C GLU A 370 -30.12 -13.18 -12.81
N LEU A 371 -29.58 -12.27 -12.00
CA LEU A 371 -29.01 -11.02 -12.51
C LEU A 371 -27.74 -11.26 -13.35
N SER A 372 -26.96 -12.30 -13.04
CA SER A 372 -25.84 -12.72 -13.91
C SER A 372 -26.34 -13.21 -15.25
N ALA A 373 -27.35 -14.09 -15.29
CA ALA A 373 -27.91 -14.61 -16.55
C ALA A 373 -28.41 -13.48 -17.47
N GLY A 374 -29.10 -12.47 -16.92
CA GLY A 374 -29.51 -11.27 -17.65
C GLY A 374 -28.32 -10.47 -18.17
N LEU A 375 -27.34 -10.14 -17.31
CA LEU A 375 -26.15 -9.38 -17.68
C LEU A 375 -25.34 -10.09 -18.79
N ILE A 376 -25.15 -11.41 -18.70
CA ILE A 376 -24.50 -12.27 -19.70
C ILE A 376 -25.22 -12.15 -21.04
N ALA A 377 -26.56 -12.28 -21.06
CA ALA A 377 -27.35 -12.17 -22.28
C ALA A 377 -27.14 -10.80 -22.96
N GLY A 378 -27.20 -9.71 -22.19
CA GLY A 378 -26.99 -8.35 -22.69
C GLY A 378 -25.60 -8.12 -23.29
N LEU A 379 -24.54 -8.50 -22.56
CA LEU A 379 -23.14 -8.36 -23.01
C LEU A 379 -22.90 -9.15 -24.31
N ARG A 380 -23.38 -10.39 -24.37
CA ARG A 380 -23.23 -11.27 -25.55
C ARG A 380 -24.06 -10.81 -26.74
N LYS A 381 -25.24 -10.21 -26.51
CA LYS A 381 -26.09 -9.57 -27.54
C LYS A 381 -25.43 -8.34 -28.18
N ALA A 382 -24.60 -7.62 -27.42
CA ALA A 382 -23.67 -6.61 -27.93
C ALA A 382 -22.34 -7.21 -28.49
N GLY A 383 -22.26 -8.52 -28.64
CA GLY A 383 -21.13 -9.23 -29.24
C GLY A 383 -19.87 -9.34 -28.37
N ARG A 384 -19.95 -9.07 -27.06
CA ARG A 384 -18.81 -9.17 -26.14
C ARG A 384 -18.61 -10.61 -25.67
N ASN A 385 -17.36 -11.04 -25.57
CA ASN A 385 -17.02 -12.34 -24.98
C ASN A 385 -17.05 -12.22 -23.45
N VAL A 386 -17.83 -13.07 -22.79
CA VAL A 386 -17.98 -13.04 -21.33
C VAL A 386 -17.18 -14.18 -20.70
N ILE A 387 -16.32 -13.83 -19.75
CA ILE A 387 -15.64 -14.78 -18.87
C ILE A 387 -16.33 -14.70 -17.50
N ASP A 388 -17.13 -15.71 -17.16
CA ASP A 388 -17.79 -15.78 -15.86
C ASP A 388 -16.87 -16.50 -14.86
N ILE A 389 -16.52 -15.82 -13.76
CA ILE A 389 -15.74 -16.40 -12.65
C ILE A 389 -16.63 -16.91 -11.51
N GLY A 390 -17.95 -16.88 -11.70
CA GLY A 390 -18.92 -17.39 -10.76
C GLY A 390 -19.07 -16.52 -9.52
N MET A 391 -19.05 -17.15 -8.35
CA MET A 391 -19.29 -16.49 -7.07
C MET A 391 -17.95 -16.09 -6.42
N ALA A 392 -17.66 -14.80 -6.39
CA ALA A 392 -16.37 -14.26 -5.98
C ALA A 392 -16.50 -12.84 -5.40
N PRO A 393 -15.63 -12.42 -4.45
CA PRO A 393 -15.56 -11.04 -3.99
C PRO A 393 -15.25 -10.05 -5.12
N THR A 394 -15.72 -8.81 -4.96
CA THR A 394 -15.43 -7.70 -5.88
C THR A 394 -13.94 -7.52 -6.19
N PRO A 395 -12.98 -7.58 -5.25
CA PRO A 395 -11.55 -7.50 -5.59
C PRO A 395 -11.04 -8.67 -6.46
N VAL A 396 -11.66 -9.86 -6.37
CA VAL A 396 -11.31 -11.00 -7.23
C VAL A 396 -11.84 -10.78 -8.65
N VAL A 397 -13.04 -10.21 -8.81
CA VAL A 397 -13.55 -9.76 -10.11
C VAL A 397 -12.65 -8.67 -10.72
N TYR A 398 -12.18 -7.72 -9.90
CA TYR A 398 -11.21 -6.70 -10.32
C TYR A 398 -9.87 -7.34 -10.73
N PHE A 399 -9.29 -8.21 -9.90
CA PHE A 399 -8.09 -8.98 -10.23
C PHE A 399 -8.22 -9.73 -11.56
N GLY A 400 -9.35 -10.38 -11.80
CA GLY A 400 -9.65 -11.06 -13.07
C GLY A 400 -9.46 -10.18 -14.30
N SER A 401 -9.83 -8.89 -14.24
CA SER A 401 -9.65 -7.96 -15.36
C SER A 401 -8.19 -7.66 -15.72
N TYR A 402 -7.26 -7.79 -14.75
CA TYR A 402 -5.82 -7.65 -14.95
C TYR A 402 -5.16 -8.99 -15.30
N HIS A 403 -5.48 -10.05 -14.55
CA HIS A 403 -4.93 -11.40 -14.72
C HIS A 403 -5.29 -12.00 -16.10
N LEU A 404 -6.56 -11.88 -16.49
CA LEU A 404 -7.08 -12.32 -17.78
C LEU A 404 -6.92 -11.26 -18.88
N ARG A 405 -6.34 -10.09 -18.54
CA ARG A 405 -5.95 -9.00 -19.45
C ARG A 405 -7.08 -8.38 -20.28
N THR A 406 -8.34 -8.56 -19.88
CA THR A 406 -9.51 -7.93 -20.54
C THR A 406 -9.55 -6.41 -20.34
N GLY A 407 -9.01 -5.92 -19.21
CA GLY A 407 -9.19 -4.53 -18.76
C GLY A 407 -10.66 -4.16 -18.50
N CYS A 408 -11.59 -5.11 -18.54
CA CYS A 408 -13.03 -4.89 -18.42
C CYS A 408 -13.63 -5.91 -17.46
N CYS A 409 -14.46 -5.45 -16.52
CA CYS A 409 -15.23 -6.35 -15.66
C CYS A 409 -16.53 -5.74 -15.09
N VAL A 410 -17.44 -6.61 -14.67
CA VAL A 410 -18.59 -6.25 -13.83
C VAL A 410 -18.66 -7.17 -12.62
N ALA A 411 -18.60 -6.60 -11.41
CA ALA A 411 -19.02 -7.31 -10.21
C ALA A 411 -20.52 -7.08 -9.99
N ILE A 412 -21.27 -8.17 -9.82
CA ILE A 412 -22.72 -8.17 -9.53
C ILE A 412 -22.87 -8.30 -8.01
N THR A 413 -23.34 -7.24 -7.37
CA THR A 413 -23.18 -7.09 -5.92
C THR A 413 -24.19 -6.13 -5.32
N GLY A 414 -24.67 -6.46 -4.12
CA GLY A 414 -25.33 -5.50 -3.20
C GLY A 414 -24.41 -4.95 -2.11
N SER A 415 -23.14 -5.38 -2.04
CA SER A 415 -22.15 -4.98 -1.02
C SER A 415 -22.72 -5.17 0.40
N HIS A 416 -22.67 -4.15 1.23
CA HIS A 416 -23.16 -4.08 2.61
C HIS A 416 -24.68 -3.78 2.75
N ASN A 417 -25.44 -3.62 1.66
CA ASN A 417 -26.88 -3.35 1.73
C ASN A 417 -27.70 -4.59 2.21
N PRO A 418 -28.95 -4.43 2.67
CA PRO A 418 -29.83 -5.55 3.05
C PRO A 418 -30.05 -6.58 1.90
N PRO A 419 -30.49 -7.82 2.19
CA PRO A 419 -30.50 -8.96 1.23
C PRO A 419 -31.19 -8.71 -0.13
N ASP A 420 -32.23 -7.90 -0.15
CA ASP A 420 -33.08 -7.55 -1.29
C ASP A 420 -32.42 -6.57 -2.29
N TYR A 421 -31.37 -5.86 -1.87
CA TYR A 421 -30.59 -5.00 -2.75
C TYR A 421 -29.59 -5.79 -3.61
N ASN A 422 -29.42 -5.37 -4.86
CA ASN A 422 -28.30 -5.79 -5.71
C ASN A 422 -27.89 -4.66 -6.67
N GLY A 423 -26.91 -4.90 -7.54
CA GLY A 423 -26.30 -3.84 -8.35
C GLY A 423 -25.07 -4.27 -9.13
N PHE A 424 -24.39 -3.29 -9.73
CA PHE A 424 -23.25 -3.51 -10.63
C PHE A 424 -22.12 -2.50 -10.36
N LYS A 425 -20.93 -2.99 -10.03
CA LYS A 425 -19.67 -2.22 -9.99
C LYS A 425 -18.92 -2.49 -11.31
N ILE A 426 -18.70 -1.47 -12.15
CA ILE A 426 -18.34 -1.63 -13.57
C ILE A 426 -16.96 -1.02 -13.89
N VAL A 427 -16.13 -1.74 -14.65
CA VAL A 427 -14.84 -1.30 -15.21
C VAL A 427 -14.82 -1.58 -16.72
N VAL A 428 -14.46 -0.58 -17.55
CA VAL A 428 -14.34 -0.74 -19.01
C VAL A 428 -13.08 -0.03 -19.54
N GLY A 429 -12.09 -0.79 -20.00
CA GLY A 429 -10.82 -0.26 -20.52
C GLY A 429 -9.91 0.29 -19.41
N ALA A 430 -9.79 -0.46 -18.32
CA ALA A 430 -9.12 -0.12 -17.06
C ALA A 430 -9.66 1.15 -16.35
N GLU A 431 -10.85 1.62 -16.75
CA GLU A 431 -11.56 2.78 -16.20
C GLU A 431 -12.80 2.32 -15.41
N THR A 432 -12.82 2.53 -14.09
CA THR A 432 -14.03 2.32 -13.26
C THR A 432 -15.06 3.40 -13.59
N LEU A 433 -16.28 3.01 -13.93
CA LEU A 433 -17.30 3.96 -14.37
C LEU A 433 -17.91 4.73 -13.19
N ALA A 434 -18.06 6.04 -13.35
CA ALA A 434 -18.66 6.94 -12.36
C ALA A 434 -19.34 8.13 -13.04
N GLY A 435 -20.30 8.75 -12.35
CA GLY A 435 -20.94 10.01 -12.72
C GLY A 435 -21.37 10.05 -14.21
N PRO A 436 -20.76 10.91 -15.06
CA PRO A 436 -21.11 11.02 -16.48
C PRO A 436 -21.10 9.71 -17.26
N ALA A 437 -20.21 8.75 -16.91
CA ALA A 437 -20.14 7.46 -17.61
C ALA A 437 -21.34 6.56 -17.31
N LEU A 438 -21.81 6.55 -16.05
CA LEU A 438 -23.03 5.83 -15.66
C LEU A 438 -24.28 6.52 -16.22
N ALA A 439 -24.27 7.85 -16.33
CA ALA A 439 -25.32 8.61 -17.00
C ALA A 439 -25.41 8.30 -18.51
N ASP A 440 -24.30 8.05 -19.21
CA ASP A 440 -24.33 7.57 -20.61
C ASP A 440 -24.85 6.13 -20.71
N LEU A 441 -24.59 5.24 -19.74
CA LEU A 441 -25.21 3.90 -19.73
C LEU A 441 -26.74 3.98 -19.62
N TYR A 442 -27.29 4.82 -18.73
CA TYR A 442 -28.72 5.09 -18.68
C TYR A 442 -29.22 5.68 -20.01
N ALA A 443 -28.54 6.70 -20.54
CA ALA A 443 -28.94 7.37 -21.76
C ALA A 443 -28.92 6.44 -22.98
N ARG A 444 -27.98 5.48 -23.06
CA ARG A 444 -27.96 4.45 -24.11
C ARG A 444 -29.23 3.61 -24.15
N ILE A 445 -29.76 3.26 -22.99
CA ILE A 445 -30.99 2.47 -22.85
C ILE A 445 -32.21 3.34 -23.15
N ALA A 446 -32.27 4.56 -22.60
CA ALA A 446 -33.39 5.48 -22.77
C ALA A 446 -33.50 6.10 -24.18
N GLU A 447 -32.41 6.17 -24.93
CA GLU A 447 -32.32 6.77 -26.28
C GLU A 447 -32.16 5.71 -27.40
N ASP A 448 -32.31 4.42 -27.08
CA ASP A 448 -32.12 3.27 -27.99
C ASP A 448 -30.77 3.26 -28.75
N ARG A 449 -29.70 3.71 -28.08
CA ARG A 449 -28.32 3.68 -28.59
C ARG A 449 -27.61 2.36 -28.25
N LEU A 450 -28.34 1.25 -28.36
CA LEU A 450 -27.87 -0.09 -28.03
C LEU A 450 -27.32 -0.82 -29.26
N HIS A 451 -26.04 -1.18 -29.22
CA HIS A 451 -25.44 -2.04 -30.24
C HIS A 451 -26.03 -3.45 -30.14
N THR A 452 -26.39 -4.02 -31.29
CA THR A 452 -26.75 -5.45 -31.42
C THR A 452 -25.82 -6.08 -32.46
N ALA A 453 -25.02 -7.05 -32.04
CA ALA A 453 -24.03 -7.68 -32.89
C ALA A 453 -24.66 -8.71 -33.85
N LYS A 454 -24.01 -8.96 -34.98
CA LYS A 454 -24.46 -9.96 -35.98
C LYS A 454 -24.35 -11.41 -35.49
N GLN A 455 -23.56 -11.64 -34.45
CA GLN A 455 -23.33 -12.91 -33.78
C GLN A 455 -23.25 -12.63 -32.28
N LEU A 456 -23.74 -13.57 -31.47
CA LEU A 456 -23.57 -13.49 -30.03
C LEU A 456 -22.09 -13.71 -29.66
N GLY A 457 -21.58 -12.93 -28.71
CA GLY A 457 -20.23 -13.13 -28.17
C GLY A 457 -20.08 -14.46 -27.43
N GLY A 458 -18.83 -14.83 -27.17
CA GLY A 458 -18.49 -16.04 -26.42
C GLY A 458 -19.01 -16.03 -24.97
N LEU A 459 -19.09 -17.22 -24.38
CA LEU A 459 -19.22 -17.42 -22.94
C LEU A 459 -18.24 -18.52 -22.54
N SER A 460 -17.48 -18.29 -21.47
CA SER A 460 -16.60 -19.27 -20.86
C SER A 460 -16.60 -19.11 -19.34
N GLU A 461 -16.69 -20.22 -18.62
CA GLU A 461 -16.55 -20.24 -17.16
C GLU A 461 -15.08 -20.46 -16.78
N ARG A 462 -14.58 -19.76 -15.75
CA ARG A 462 -13.21 -19.96 -15.21
C ARG A 462 -13.10 -19.57 -13.73
N ASP A 463 -12.72 -20.52 -12.89
CA ASP A 463 -12.23 -20.19 -11.54
C ASP A 463 -10.85 -19.50 -11.61
N ILE A 464 -10.68 -18.45 -10.80
CA ILE A 464 -9.42 -17.70 -10.58
C ILE A 464 -9.13 -17.49 -9.07
N GLY A 465 -9.83 -18.19 -8.18
CA GLY A 465 -9.65 -18.06 -6.74
C GLY A 465 -8.26 -18.50 -6.28
N GLU A 466 -7.73 -19.60 -6.81
CA GLU A 466 -6.36 -20.02 -6.50
C GLU A 466 -5.32 -19.10 -7.14
N ASP A 467 -5.54 -18.64 -8.38
CA ASP A 467 -4.69 -17.61 -9.04
C ASP A 467 -4.54 -16.35 -8.16
N TYR A 468 -5.62 -15.95 -7.46
CA TYR A 468 -5.63 -14.81 -6.53
C TYR A 468 -4.92 -15.12 -5.20
N VAL A 469 -5.15 -16.30 -4.62
CA VAL A 469 -4.49 -16.75 -3.37
C VAL A 469 -2.98 -16.86 -3.57
N GLU A 470 -2.53 -17.56 -4.62
CA GLU A 470 -1.10 -17.69 -4.96
C GLU A 470 -0.45 -16.32 -5.23
N ARG A 471 -1.17 -15.41 -5.91
CA ARG A 471 -0.66 -14.06 -6.20
C ARG A 471 -0.44 -13.21 -4.94
N ILE A 472 -1.25 -13.38 -3.89
CA ILE A 472 -1.03 -12.67 -2.61
C ILE A 472 0.05 -13.39 -1.79
N ALA A 473 -0.06 -14.71 -1.61
CA ALA A 473 0.89 -15.49 -0.81
C ALA A 473 2.32 -15.50 -1.39
N GLY A 474 2.47 -15.37 -2.71
CA GLY A 474 3.77 -15.23 -3.38
C GLY A 474 4.47 -13.87 -3.21
N ASP A 475 3.78 -12.86 -2.65
CA ASP A 475 4.31 -11.52 -2.38
C ASP A 475 4.31 -11.18 -0.87
N ILE A 476 3.47 -11.85 -0.07
CA ILE A 476 3.33 -11.65 1.39
C ILE A 476 3.47 -13.01 2.10
N GLN A 477 4.39 -13.10 3.06
CA GLN A 477 4.55 -14.22 3.99
C GLN A 477 4.93 -13.66 5.37
N ILE A 478 4.27 -14.13 6.44
CA ILE A 478 4.55 -13.70 7.83
C ILE A 478 5.33 -14.76 8.61
N GLY A 479 6.33 -14.33 9.39
CA GLY A 479 7.16 -15.20 10.22
C GLY A 479 6.50 -15.60 11.54
N LYS A 480 5.68 -14.72 12.12
CA LYS A 480 4.86 -15.01 13.31
C LYS A 480 3.51 -15.58 12.87
N ARG A 481 3.14 -16.72 13.45
CA ARG A 481 1.79 -17.27 13.39
C ARG A 481 0.83 -16.46 14.28
N LEU A 482 0.38 -15.31 13.78
CA LEU A 482 -0.62 -14.44 14.41
C LEU A 482 -1.99 -15.13 14.45
N LYS A 483 -2.68 -15.11 15.59
CA LYS A 483 -4.06 -15.60 15.70
C LYS A 483 -5.05 -14.53 15.23
N VAL A 484 -5.85 -14.84 14.23
CA VAL A 484 -6.79 -13.89 13.62
C VAL A 484 -8.19 -14.48 13.62
N VAL A 485 -9.15 -13.81 14.26
CA VAL A 485 -10.57 -14.10 14.04
C VAL A 485 -11.01 -13.36 12.79
N VAL A 486 -11.61 -14.06 11.82
CA VAL A 486 -12.09 -13.48 10.56
C VAL A 486 -13.61 -13.54 10.52
N ASP A 487 -14.25 -12.39 10.55
CA ASP A 487 -15.69 -12.21 10.35
C ASP A 487 -15.98 -11.84 8.88
N ALA A 488 -17.02 -12.43 8.31
CA ALA A 488 -17.50 -12.11 6.97
C ALA A 488 -19.00 -11.74 6.91
N GLY A 489 -19.72 -11.78 8.03
CA GLY A 489 -21.18 -11.51 8.07
C GLY A 489 -22.00 -12.28 7.04
N ASN A 490 -21.62 -13.53 6.75
CA ASN A 490 -22.17 -14.40 5.69
C ASN A 490 -21.99 -13.90 4.23
N GLY A 491 -21.16 -12.88 4.01
CA GLY A 491 -20.77 -12.36 2.69
C GLY A 491 -19.76 -13.24 1.95
N VAL A 492 -19.57 -12.98 0.64
CA VAL A 492 -18.78 -13.83 -0.27
C VAL A 492 -17.27 -13.87 0.08
N ALA A 493 -16.78 -12.92 0.87
CA ALA A 493 -15.42 -12.92 1.39
C ALA A 493 -15.11 -14.14 2.31
N GLY A 494 -16.14 -14.76 2.90
CA GLY A 494 -15.98 -15.83 3.90
C GLY A 494 -15.24 -17.09 3.43
N VAL A 495 -15.19 -17.39 2.13
CA VAL A 495 -14.45 -18.56 1.61
C VAL A 495 -12.99 -18.24 1.27
N ILE A 496 -12.73 -17.13 0.58
CA ILE A 496 -11.39 -16.81 0.07
C ILE A 496 -10.57 -15.91 0.99
N GLY A 497 -11.22 -15.07 1.81
CA GLY A 497 -10.56 -14.24 2.83
C GLY A 497 -9.74 -15.07 3.82
N PRO A 498 -10.34 -16.06 4.51
CA PRO A 498 -9.61 -17.01 5.35
C PRO A 498 -8.48 -17.73 4.62
N ARG A 499 -8.72 -18.26 3.41
CA ARG A 499 -7.70 -18.95 2.60
C ARG A 499 -6.47 -18.08 2.31
N VAL A 500 -6.66 -16.80 1.97
CA VAL A 500 -5.54 -15.87 1.77
C VAL A 500 -4.76 -15.66 3.07
N LEU A 501 -5.45 -15.46 4.19
CA LEU A 501 -4.80 -15.18 5.47
C LEU A 501 -4.07 -16.41 6.04
N GLU A 502 -4.60 -17.62 5.83
CA GLU A 502 -3.91 -18.89 6.09
C GLU A 502 -2.68 -19.05 5.18
N ALA A 503 -2.81 -18.76 3.88
CA ALA A 503 -1.72 -18.91 2.90
C ALA A 503 -0.55 -17.93 3.09
N VAL A 504 -0.77 -16.75 3.69
CA VAL A 504 0.33 -15.86 4.11
C VAL A 504 0.97 -16.29 5.44
N GLY A 505 0.34 -17.18 6.23
CA GLY A 505 0.91 -17.78 7.45
C GLY A 505 0.14 -17.57 8.77
N ALA A 506 -1.08 -17.01 8.74
CA ALA A 506 -1.86 -16.74 9.95
C ALA A 506 -2.60 -17.96 10.52
N ASP A 507 -2.94 -17.92 11.81
CA ASP A 507 -3.78 -18.90 12.50
C ASP A 507 -5.23 -18.41 12.53
N VAL A 508 -5.98 -18.72 11.47
CA VAL A 508 -7.32 -18.16 11.25
C VAL A 508 -8.39 -18.94 12.03
N THR A 509 -9.30 -18.23 12.68
CA THR A 509 -10.57 -18.78 13.16
C THR A 509 -11.74 -18.08 12.44
N PRO A 510 -12.56 -18.82 11.66
CA PRO A 510 -13.70 -18.24 10.95
C PRO A 510 -14.86 -17.89 11.89
N LEU A 511 -15.55 -16.80 11.58
CA LEU A 511 -16.79 -16.33 12.19
C LEU A 511 -17.75 -15.90 11.07
N PHE A 512 -18.94 -16.52 11.03
CA PHE A 512 -19.96 -16.26 10.00
C PHE A 512 -19.42 -16.33 8.54
N CYS A 513 -18.45 -17.21 8.29
CA CYS A 513 -17.80 -17.37 6.98
C CYS A 513 -18.57 -18.24 5.98
N ASP A 514 -19.57 -19.00 6.43
CA ASP A 514 -20.50 -19.71 5.54
C ASP A 514 -21.33 -18.69 4.74
N ILE A 515 -21.28 -18.78 3.41
CA ILE A 515 -21.95 -17.81 2.54
C ILE A 515 -23.46 -18.05 2.56
N ASP A 516 -24.21 -17.07 3.09
CA ASP A 516 -25.67 -17.07 3.15
C ASP A 516 -26.20 -15.67 2.84
N GLY A 517 -26.77 -15.53 1.64
CA GLY A 517 -27.34 -14.27 1.14
C GLY A 517 -28.57 -13.76 1.88
N THR A 518 -29.03 -14.43 2.96
CA THR A 518 -30.02 -13.88 3.90
C THR A 518 -29.39 -13.07 5.04
N PHE A 519 -28.06 -13.11 5.21
CA PHE A 519 -27.29 -12.47 6.29
C PHE A 519 -27.86 -12.72 7.71
N PRO A 520 -28.00 -13.99 8.13
CA PRO A 520 -28.81 -14.39 9.29
C PRO A 520 -28.24 -14.03 10.68
N ASN A 521 -27.03 -13.48 10.76
CA ASN A 521 -26.36 -13.17 12.04
C ASN A 521 -26.35 -11.65 12.32
N HIS A 522 -25.69 -10.89 11.45
CA HIS A 522 -25.74 -9.43 11.36
C HIS A 522 -25.48 -9.03 9.90
N HIS A 523 -25.72 -7.77 9.55
CA HIS A 523 -25.35 -7.30 8.21
C HIS A 523 -23.82 -7.25 8.06
N PRO A 524 -23.27 -7.59 6.88
CA PRO A 524 -21.84 -7.46 6.60
C PRO A 524 -21.49 -6.00 6.24
N ASP A 525 -21.63 -5.09 7.22
CA ASP A 525 -21.13 -3.72 7.16
C ASP A 525 -20.16 -3.45 8.34
N PRO A 526 -18.84 -3.63 8.14
CA PRO A 526 -17.85 -3.37 9.20
C PRO A 526 -17.65 -1.88 9.50
N SER A 527 -18.33 -0.97 8.80
CA SER A 527 -18.30 0.47 9.13
C SER A 527 -19.28 0.87 10.25
N ASP A 528 -20.23 -0.01 10.59
CA ASP A 528 -21.08 0.13 11.79
C ASP A 528 -20.46 -0.67 12.97
N PRO A 529 -20.10 -0.01 14.09
CA PRO A 529 -19.54 -0.68 15.26
C PRO A 529 -20.44 -1.78 15.86
N HIS A 530 -21.76 -1.75 15.66
CA HIS A 530 -22.67 -2.77 16.17
C HIS A 530 -22.40 -4.16 15.55
N ASN A 531 -22.11 -4.19 14.24
CA ASN A 531 -21.80 -5.44 13.52
C ASN A 531 -20.45 -6.06 13.97
N LEU A 532 -19.61 -5.29 14.67
CA LEU A 532 -18.32 -5.77 15.17
C LEU A 532 -18.38 -6.33 16.61
N GLU A 533 -19.54 -6.28 17.28
CA GLU A 533 -19.68 -6.75 18.67
C GLU A 533 -19.41 -8.25 18.81
N ALA A 534 -19.84 -9.07 17.84
CA ALA A 534 -19.60 -10.52 17.83
C ALA A 534 -18.12 -10.85 17.67
N LEU A 535 -17.45 -10.19 16.72
CA LEU A 535 -16.00 -10.28 16.50
C LEU A 535 -15.20 -9.87 17.75
N ALA A 536 -15.55 -8.74 18.38
CA ALA A 536 -14.87 -8.26 19.59
C ALA A 536 -15.07 -9.17 20.81
N GLN A 537 -16.21 -9.86 20.90
CA GLN A 537 -16.40 -10.93 21.89
C GLN A 537 -15.57 -12.18 21.56
N MET A 538 -15.49 -12.55 20.28
CA MET A 538 -14.77 -13.74 19.82
C MET A 538 -13.25 -13.62 20.03
N VAL A 539 -12.65 -12.49 19.65
CA VAL A 539 -11.22 -12.19 19.85
C VAL A 539 -10.83 -12.37 21.32
N LYS A 540 -11.62 -11.79 22.23
CA LYS A 540 -11.43 -11.91 23.69
C LYS A 540 -11.62 -13.34 24.21
N ARG A 541 -12.59 -14.08 23.65
CA ARG A 541 -12.90 -15.46 24.07
C ARG A 541 -11.81 -16.46 23.66
N LEU A 542 -11.15 -16.22 22.54
CA LEU A 542 -10.12 -17.11 21.97
C LEU A 542 -8.68 -16.70 22.31
N ASP A 543 -8.50 -15.56 22.98
CA ASP A 543 -7.19 -14.96 23.23
C ASP A 543 -6.40 -14.78 21.91
N ALA A 544 -7.08 -14.21 20.91
CA ALA A 544 -6.55 -13.93 19.58
C ALA A 544 -5.80 -12.60 19.53
N ASP A 545 -4.89 -12.44 18.57
CA ASP A 545 -4.04 -11.25 18.45
C ASP A 545 -4.73 -10.13 17.66
N LEU A 546 -5.69 -10.47 16.78
CA LEU A 546 -6.50 -9.52 16.02
C LEU A 546 -7.87 -10.11 15.65
N GLY A 547 -8.84 -9.22 15.45
CA GLY A 547 -10.07 -9.49 14.70
C GLY A 547 -10.09 -8.72 13.38
N ILE A 548 -10.49 -9.37 12.31
CA ILE A 548 -10.66 -8.82 10.96
C ILE A 548 -12.11 -9.01 10.54
N ALA A 549 -12.73 -7.99 9.96
CA ALA A 549 -14.08 -8.05 9.41
C ALA A 549 -14.08 -7.59 7.94
N PHE A 550 -14.74 -8.35 7.07
CA PHE A 550 -15.01 -7.97 5.68
C PHE A 550 -16.46 -7.51 5.49
N ASP A 551 -16.71 -6.69 4.46
CA ASP A 551 -18.08 -6.38 4.04
C ASP A 551 -18.62 -7.41 3.05
N GLY A 552 -19.91 -7.28 2.68
CA GLY A 552 -20.66 -8.32 1.97
C GLY A 552 -20.05 -8.77 0.64
N ASP A 553 -19.27 -7.91 -0.03
CA ASP A 553 -18.52 -8.23 -1.24
C ASP A 553 -16.99 -8.06 -1.18
N GLY A 554 -16.44 -7.87 0.03
CA GLY A 554 -15.02 -8.05 0.35
C GLY A 554 -14.06 -6.93 -0.08
N ASP A 555 -14.56 -5.76 -0.51
CA ASP A 555 -13.73 -4.62 -0.89
C ASP A 555 -13.48 -3.62 0.26
N ARG A 556 -13.90 -3.97 1.48
CA ARG A 556 -13.64 -3.23 2.72
C ARG A 556 -13.01 -4.09 3.82
N LEU A 557 -12.26 -3.42 4.70
CA LEU A 557 -11.63 -3.98 5.90
C LEU A 557 -12.04 -3.21 7.16
N GLY A 558 -12.57 -3.91 8.16
CA GLY A 558 -12.68 -3.47 9.56
C GLY A 558 -11.73 -4.26 10.47
N VAL A 559 -11.25 -3.64 11.56
CA VAL A 559 -10.21 -4.22 12.43
C VAL A 559 -10.55 -4.02 13.91
N ILE A 560 -10.43 -5.10 14.68
CA ILE A 560 -10.62 -5.13 16.13
C ILE A 560 -9.31 -5.55 16.83
N THR A 561 -8.87 -4.78 17.84
CA THR A 561 -7.69 -5.12 18.66
C THR A 561 -7.98 -6.24 19.65
N ARG A 562 -6.93 -6.76 20.31
CA ARG A 562 -7.05 -7.80 21.35
C ARG A 562 -7.94 -7.37 22.52
N GLU A 563 -7.91 -6.09 22.91
CA GLU A 563 -8.81 -5.55 23.94
C GLU A 563 -10.20 -5.19 23.40
N GLY A 564 -10.49 -5.48 22.14
CA GLY A 564 -11.77 -5.21 21.48
C GLY A 564 -11.99 -3.74 21.12
N LYS A 565 -10.93 -2.96 20.88
CA LYS A 565 -11.04 -1.60 20.33
C LYS A 565 -11.28 -1.70 18.83
N ASN A 566 -12.15 -0.85 18.26
CA ASN A 566 -12.27 -0.69 16.81
C ASN A 566 -11.18 0.27 16.29
N ILE A 567 -10.36 -0.17 15.34
CA ILE A 567 -9.39 0.69 14.66
C ILE A 567 -9.98 1.16 13.34
N PHE A 568 -10.48 2.40 13.35
CA PHE A 568 -11.12 2.99 12.17
C PHE A 568 -10.19 3.09 10.96
N PRO A 569 -10.74 3.05 9.72
CA PRO A 569 -9.94 2.99 8.50
C PRO A 569 -8.94 4.12 8.30
N ASP A 570 -9.23 5.32 8.80
CA ASP A 570 -8.33 6.47 8.73
C ASP A 570 -7.11 6.38 9.66
N ARG A 571 -7.16 5.54 10.70
CA ARG A 571 -5.99 5.12 11.50
C ARG A 571 -5.26 3.93 10.87
N LEU A 572 -5.95 2.96 10.28
CA LEU A 572 -5.28 1.91 9.49
C LEU A 572 -4.49 2.52 8.31
N LEU A 573 -5.04 3.54 7.65
CA LEU A 573 -4.36 4.29 6.59
C LEU A 573 -3.10 5.01 7.07
N MET A 574 -2.98 5.38 8.36
CA MET A 574 -1.73 5.91 8.92
C MET A 574 -0.62 4.86 8.97
N LEU A 575 -0.97 3.60 9.20
CA LEU A 575 -0.05 2.47 9.29
C LEU A 575 0.37 2.04 7.87
N PHE A 576 -0.59 1.82 6.98
CA PHE A 576 -0.33 1.53 5.57
C PHE A 576 0.45 2.64 4.87
N ALA A 577 0.16 3.91 5.15
CA ALA A 577 0.94 5.02 4.59
C ALA A 577 2.37 5.06 5.13
N ALA A 578 2.61 4.74 6.40
CA ALA A 578 3.98 4.67 6.93
C ALA A 578 4.81 3.59 6.22
N ASP A 579 4.25 2.39 6.09
CA ASP A 579 4.86 1.24 5.40
C ASP A 579 5.14 1.53 3.92
N VAL A 580 4.11 1.94 3.16
CA VAL A 580 4.26 2.28 1.73
C VAL A 580 5.24 3.43 1.54
N LEU A 581 5.26 4.43 2.43
CA LEU A 581 6.18 5.57 2.34
C LEU A 581 7.61 5.25 2.79
N GLU A 582 7.90 4.15 3.48
CA GLU A 582 9.29 3.76 3.74
C GLU A 582 9.99 3.35 2.42
N ARG A 583 9.26 2.61 1.56
CA ARG A 583 9.74 2.15 0.25
C ARG A 583 9.49 3.15 -0.87
N ASN A 584 8.45 3.99 -0.75
CA ASN A 584 8.06 4.99 -1.76
C ASN A 584 8.00 6.45 -1.21
N PRO A 585 9.01 6.96 -0.46
CA PRO A 585 8.88 8.25 0.21
C PRO A 585 8.79 9.42 -0.80
N GLY A 586 7.78 10.25 -0.60
CA GLY A 586 7.38 11.33 -1.51
C GLY A 586 6.12 11.02 -2.33
N ALA A 587 5.69 9.75 -2.38
CA ALA A 587 4.48 9.31 -3.07
C ALA A 587 3.22 10.06 -2.58
N VAL A 588 2.23 10.16 -3.46
CA VAL A 588 0.90 10.68 -3.11
C VAL A 588 0.12 9.60 -2.37
N ILE A 589 -0.47 9.99 -1.24
CA ILE A 589 -1.40 9.17 -0.45
C ILE A 589 -2.77 9.86 -0.48
N VAL A 590 -3.77 9.24 -1.09
CA VAL A 590 -5.12 9.83 -1.23
C VAL A 590 -6.04 9.36 -0.10
N TYR A 591 -6.86 10.27 0.42
CA TYR A 591 -7.86 9.96 1.46
C TYR A 591 -9.11 10.82 1.29
N ASP A 592 -10.25 10.35 1.76
CA ASP A 592 -11.53 11.06 1.60
C ASP A 592 -11.74 12.19 2.64
N VAL A 593 -12.72 13.06 2.40
CA VAL A 593 -13.06 14.20 3.28
C VAL A 593 -13.47 13.79 4.70
N LYS A 594 -13.88 12.54 4.96
CA LYS A 594 -14.25 12.02 6.28
C LYS A 594 -13.04 11.63 7.16
N CYS A 595 -11.84 11.49 6.61
CA CYS A 595 -10.66 11.03 7.38
C CYS A 595 -10.16 12.05 8.42
N THR A 596 -9.60 11.55 9.52
CA THR A 596 -9.11 12.34 10.65
C THR A 596 -8.09 13.43 10.27
N GLY A 597 -8.11 14.55 11.00
CA GLY A 597 -7.23 15.70 10.77
C GLY A 597 -5.74 15.41 11.04
N ARG A 598 -5.43 14.26 11.66
CA ARG A 598 -4.06 13.83 12.02
C ARG A 598 -3.36 13.07 10.90
N LEU A 599 -4.12 12.44 10.00
CA LEU A 599 -3.60 11.66 8.87
C LEU A 599 -2.64 12.46 7.95
N PRO A 600 -2.92 13.73 7.55
CA PRO A 600 -2.03 14.49 6.67
C PRO A 600 -0.66 14.74 7.31
N ALA A 601 -0.64 15.05 8.61
CA ALA A 601 0.59 15.27 9.36
C ALA A 601 1.42 13.97 9.50
N GLN A 602 0.77 12.82 9.65
CA GLN A 602 1.44 11.52 9.68
C GLN A 602 2.02 11.14 8.30
N ILE A 603 1.29 11.38 7.20
CA ILE A 603 1.80 11.20 5.82
C ILE A 603 3.04 12.07 5.58
N LEU A 604 2.99 13.35 5.97
CA LEU A 604 4.13 14.28 5.86
C LEU A 604 5.31 13.87 6.75
N ARG A 605 5.06 13.33 7.96
CA ARG A 605 6.09 12.83 8.88
C ARG A 605 6.90 11.67 8.29
N HIS A 606 6.26 10.82 7.49
CA HIS A 606 6.92 9.75 6.72
C HIS A 606 7.38 10.21 5.32
N GLY A 607 7.37 11.52 5.06
CA GLY A 607 7.96 12.15 3.88
C GLY A 607 7.10 12.15 2.61
N GLY A 608 5.86 11.62 2.68
CA GLY A 608 4.89 11.53 1.59
C GLY A 608 4.13 12.82 1.31
N SER A 609 3.20 12.74 0.35
CA SER A 609 2.39 13.87 -0.14
C SER A 609 0.89 13.59 0.14
N PRO A 610 0.26 14.21 1.14
CA PRO A 610 -1.15 13.97 1.46
C PRO A 610 -2.09 14.62 0.43
N LEU A 611 -3.13 13.90 0.00
CA LEU A 611 -4.15 14.44 -0.90
C LEU A 611 -5.58 14.08 -0.44
N MET A 612 -6.29 15.08 0.10
CA MET A 612 -7.72 14.96 0.41
C MET A 612 -8.55 14.97 -0.89
N TRP A 613 -9.50 14.04 -1.02
CA TRP A 613 -10.40 13.94 -2.17
C TRP A 613 -11.85 13.57 -1.79
N LYS A 614 -12.70 13.37 -2.80
CA LYS A 614 -14.13 13.07 -2.65
C LYS A 614 -14.37 11.64 -2.18
N THR A 615 -15.44 11.44 -1.41
CA THR A 615 -15.93 10.11 -0.99
C THR A 615 -16.56 9.37 -2.17
N GLY A 616 -16.22 8.09 -2.33
CA GLY A 616 -16.74 7.16 -3.33
C GLY A 616 -15.61 6.45 -4.05
N HIS A 617 -15.53 5.13 -3.89
CA HIS A 617 -14.43 4.29 -4.35
C HIS A 617 -14.03 4.46 -5.83
N SER A 618 -14.99 4.59 -6.76
CA SER A 618 -14.72 4.88 -8.18
C SER A 618 -14.07 6.25 -8.40
N LEU A 619 -14.37 7.25 -7.56
CA LEU A 619 -13.75 8.58 -7.60
C LEU A 619 -12.32 8.57 -7.03
N ILE A 620 -12.05 7.73 -6.03
CA ILE A 620 -10.71 7.51 -5.48
C ILE A 620 -9.83 6.77 -6.50
N LYS A 621 -10.31 5.66 -7.10
CA LYS A 621 -9.62 4.96 -8.21
C LYS A 621 -9.31 5.89 -9.39
N ALA A 622 -10.25 6.76 -9.76
CA ALA A 622 -10.00 7.79 -10.77
C ALA A 622 -8.89 8.76 -10.35
N LYS A 623 -8.87 9.22 -9.09
CA LYS A 623 -7.87 10.17 -8.59
C LYS A 623 -6.48 9.56 -8.45
N MET A 624 -6.36 8.30 -8.04
CA MET A 624 -5.09 7.58 -8.03
C MET A 624 -4.48 7.52 -9.43
N ARG A 625 -5.28 7.14 -10.44
CA ARG A 625 -4.86 7.10 -11.85
C ARG A 625 -4.46 8.49 -12.39
N GLU A 626 -5.15 9.55 -11.96
CA GLU A 626 -4.82 10.94 -12.32
C GLU A 626 -3.49 11.42 -11.72
N THR A 627 -3.15 10.95 -10.51
CA THR A 627 -2.04 11.52 -9.70
C THR A 627 -0.81 10.64 -9.58
N GLY A 628 -0.89 9.36 -9.93
CA GLY A 628 0.18 8.38 -9.66
C GLY A 628 0.36 8.13 -8.17
N ALA A 629 -0.75 7.98 -7.44
CA ALA A 629 -0.74 7.68 -6.02
C ALA A 629 -0.48 6.19 -5.76
N GLU A 630 0.46 5.89 -4.86
CA GLU A 630 0.86 4.51 -4.51
C GLU A 630 -0.15 3.84 -3.56
N LEU A 631 -0.91 4.64 -2.82
CA LEU A 631 -1.90 4.20 -1.84
C LEU A 631 -3.07 5.19 -1.77
N ALA A 632 -4.27 4.65 -1.54
CA ALA A 632 -5.38 5.42 -1.02
C ALA A 632 -6.18 4.63 0.02
N GLY A 633 -7.03 5.32 0.78
CA GLY A 633 -8.06 4.68 1.59
C GLY A 633 -9.20 5.62 1.96
N GLU A 634 -10.37 5.04 2.24
CA GLU A 634 -11.58 5.76 2.64
C GLU A 634 -12.03 5.36 4.04
N MET A 635 -12.67 6.29 4.74
CA MET A 635 -13.26 6.09 6.06
C MET A 635 -14.41 5.05 6.08
N SER A 636 -14.83 4.52 4.92
CA SER A 636 -15.73 3.36 4.81
C SER A 636 -15.01 2.00 4.87
N GLY A 637 -13.68 1.95 4.88
CA GLY A 637 -12.89 0.71 4.94
C GLY A 637 -12.32 0.23 3.61
N HIS A 638 -12.56 0.94 2.49
CA HIS A 638 -11.88 0.65 1.23
C HIS A 638 -10.39 1.07 1.32
N PHE A 639 -9.49 0.18 0.88
CA PHE A 639 -8.05 0.46 0.77
C PHE A 639 -7.56 0.07 -0.62
N PHE A 640 -6.83 0.99 -1.26
CA PHE A 640 -6.43 0.90 -2.66
C PHE A 640 -4.91 0.93 -2.72
N PHE A 641 -4.28 -0.22 -2.85
CA PHE A 641 -2.84 -0.32 -3.04
C PHE A 641 -2.52 -0.31 -4.53
N ALA A 642 -1.68 0.61 -4.98
CA ALA A 642 -0.98 0.51 -6.26
C ALA A 642 0.44 -0.03 -6.05
N GLU A 643 1.10 0.32 -4.95
CA GLU A 643 2.35 -0.33 -4.54
C GLU A 643 2.14 -1.85 -4.38
N ARG A 644 2.98 -2.65 -5.06
CA ARG A 644 2.95 -4.13 -5.09
C ARG A 644 1.64 -4.75 -5.58
N TRP A 645 0.66 -3.94 -6.02
CA TRP A 645 -0.69 -4.38 -6.36
C TRP A 645 -1.22 -3.65 -7.61
N TYR A 646 -2.54 -3.52 -7.75
CA TYR A 646 -3.19 -3.17 -9.03
C TYR A 646 -3.96 -1.84 -9.03
N GLY A 647 -4.01 -1.14 -7.90
CA GLY A 647 -4.67 0.18 -7.74
C GLY A 647 -6.18 0.12 -7.50
N PHE A 648 -6.73 -1.06 -7.19
CA PHE A 648 -8.12 -1.23 -6.79
C PHE A 648 -8.28 -1.48 -5.28
N ASP A 649 -9.50 -1.23 -4.82
CA ASP A 649 -10.08 -1.51 -3.51
C ASP A 649 -10.13 -3.00 -3.23
N ASP A 650 -9.40 -3.44 -2.20
CA ASP A 650 -9.28 -4.84 -1.83
C ASP A 650 -9.12 -4.97 -0.31
N GLY A 651 -10.19 -5.38 0.39
CA GLY A 651 -10.18 -5.58 1.83
C GLY A 651 -9.32 -6.78 2.25
N ILE A 652 -9.24 -7.82 1.41
CA ILE A 652 -8.55 -9.08 1.68
C ILE A 652 -7.03 -8.89 1.51
N TYR A 653 -6.60 -8.19 0.47
CA TYR A 653 -5.20 -7.76 0.32
C TYR A 653 -4.79 -6.77 1.42
N ALA A 654 -5.66 -5.82 1.79
CA ALA A 654 -5.40 -4.91 2.91
C ALA A 654 -5.25 -5.65 4.25
N ALA A 655 -6.01 -6.73 4.47
CA ALA A 655 -5.84 -7.61 5.63
C ALA A 655 -4.47 -8.31 5.61
N ALA A 656 -4.06 -8.88 4.47
CA ALA A 656 -2.75 -9.50 4.32
C ALA A 656 -1.60 -8.49 4.57
N ARG A 657 -1.69 -7.28 4.02
CA ARG A 657 -0.73 -6.18 4.26
C ARG A 657 -0.72 -5.68 5.70
N LEU A 658 -1.84 -5.76 6.42
CA LEU A 658 -1.87 -5.45 7.85
C LEU A 658 -1.10 -6.50 8.66
N LEU A 659 -1.27 -7.78 8.37
CA LEU A 659 -0.52 -8.85 9.04
C LEU A 659 0.97 -8.77 8.74
N GLU A 660 1.37 -8.43 7.52
CA GLU A 660 2.77 -8.16 7.14
C GLU A 660 3.40 -7.06 8.01
N ILE A 661 2.73 -5.92 8.17
CA ILE A 661 3.24 -4.82 8.98
C ILE A 661 3.32 -5.23 10.45
N LEU A 662 2.31 -5.91 10.99
CA LEU A 662 2.31 -6.40 12.37
C LEU A 662 3.43 -7.43 12.62
N ASP A 663 3.74 -8.27 11.63
CA ASP A 663 4.83 -9.25 11.71
C ASP A 663 6.22 -8.58 11.81
N THR A 664 6.48 -7.53 11.03
CA THR A 664 7.79 -6.84 11.05
C THR A 664 8.07 -6.05 12.34
N THR A 665 7.08 -5.71 13.16
CA THR A 665 7.29 -4.96 14.41
C THR A 665 7.68 -5.85 15.61
N GLU A 666 8.57 -5.40 16.50
CA GLU A 666 8.86 -6.11 17.76
C GLU A 666 7.74 -5.98 18.82
N HIS A 667 6.70 -5.19 18.55
CA HIS A 667 5.64 -4.85 19.50
C HIS A 667 4.41 -5.76 19.34
N ALA A 668 3.57 -5.85 20.36
CA ALA A 668 2.24 -6.44 20.22
C ALA A 668 1.33 -5.54 19.35
N PRO A 669 0.36 -6.08 18.59
CA PRO A 669 -0.48 -5.29 17.68
C PRO A 669 -1.16 -4.10 18.36
N ASP A 670 -1.66 -4.28 19.58
CA ASP A 670 -2.36 -3.24 20.34
C ASP A 670 -1.44 -2.03 20.63
N ALA A 671 -0.15 -2.29 20.88
CA ALA A 671 0.86 -1.25 21.08
C ALA A 671 1.29 -0.57 19.77
N VAL A 672 1.16 -1.24 18.62
CA VAL A 672 1.34 -0.62 17.30
C VAL A 672 0.18 0.35 17.03
N PHE A 673 -1.06 -0.03 17.33
CA PHE A 673 -2.23 0.82 17.14
C PHE A 673 -2.29 1.99 18.13
N ASP A 674 -1.97 1.77 19.41
CA ASP A 674 -1.95 2.81 20.45
C ASP A 674 -0.78 3.81 20.27
N ALA A 675 0.22 3.49 19.45
CA ALA A 675 1.29 4.42 19.05
C ALA A 675 0.89 5.37 17.89
N LEU A 676 -0.26 5.13 17.23
CA LEU A 676 -0.78 6.01 16.19
C LEU A 676 -1.47 7.25 16.79
N PRO A 677 -1.35 8.45 16.19
CA PRO A 677 -2.09 9.64 16.61
C PRO A 677 -3.60 9.40 16.68
N ASP A 678 -4.18 9.66 17.85
CA ASP A 678 -5.60 9.43 18.15
C ASP A 678 -6.30 10.72 18.62
N GLY A 679 -7.63 10.69 18.75
CA GLY A 679 -8.41 11.84 19.22
C GLY A 679 -9.87 11.51 19.51
N VAL A 680 -10.66 12.53 19.82
CA VAL A 680 -12.11 12.39 19.99
C VAL A 680 -12.76 12.50 18.61
N SER A 681 -13.46 11.47 18.14
CA SER A 681 -14.26 11.56 16.91
C SER A 681 -15.65 10.96 17.10
N THR A 682 -16.63 11.47 16.36
CA THR A 682 -17.95 10.83 16.30
C THR A 682 -17.90 9.62 15.36
N PRO A 683 -18.83 8.65 15.53
CA PRO A 683 -19.23 7.79 14.41
C PRO A 683 -19.80 8.63 13.26
N GLU A 684 -20.12 7.99 12.14
CA GLU A 684 -20.87 8.66 11.07
C GLU A 684 -22.30 8.98 11.54
N ILE A 685 -22.67 10.26 11.48
CA ILE A 685 -23.99 10.76 11.82
C ILE A 685 -24.80 10.90 10.52
N LYS A 686 -25.89 10.15 10.41
CA LYS A 686 -26.82 10.17 9.27
C LYS A 686 -28.09 10.92 9.68
N VAL A 687 -28.48 11.94 8.93
CA VAL A 687 -29.68 12.77 9.16
C VAL A 687 -30.51 12.80 7.89
N ALA A 688 -31.82 12.57 7.98
CA ALA A 688 -32.72 12.64 6.81
C ALA A 688 -32.63 14.03 6.14
N ALA A 689 -32.54 14.06 4.82
CA ALA A 689 -32.47 15.31 4.08
C ALA A 689 -33.84 16.01 4.02
N PRO A 690 -33.91 17.34 4.22
CA PRO A 690 -35.11 18.10 3.86
C PRO A 690 -35.45 17.89 2.38
N ASP A 691 -36.72 17.72 2.09
CA ASP A 691 -37.27 17.48 0.74
C ASP A 691 -36.71 16.23 0.03
N ASP A 692 -36.11 15.29 0.78
CA ASP A 692 -35.34 14.13 0.29
C ASP A 692 -34.15 14.46 -0.65
N ASP A 693 -33.78 15.75 -0.78
CA ASP A 693 -32.68 16.22 -1.62
C ASP A 693 -31.48 16.70 -0.78
N PRO A 694 -30.55 15.80 -0.41
CA PRO A 694 -29.36 16.17 0.34
C PRO A 694 -28.41 17.07 -0.46
N HIS A 695 -28.43 17.03 -1.80
CA HIS A 695 -27.54 17.83 -2.63
C HIS A 695 -27.98 19.29 -2.68
N ALA A 696 -29.27 19.56 -2.93
CA ALA A 696 -29.81 20.91 -2.87
C ALA A 696 -29.77 21.49 -1.45
N PHE A 697 -29.91 20.68 -0.40
CA PHE A 697 -29.67 21.15 0.97
C PHE A 697 -28.20 21.57 1.17
N VAL A 698 -27.25 20.73 0.76
CA VAL A 698 -25.81 20.98 0.97
C VAL A 698 -25.33 22.23 0.22
N GLU A 699 -25.81 22.50 -0.99
CA GLU A 699 -25.47 23.76 -1.68
C GLU A 699 -26.11 24.99 -1.02
N ARG A 700 -27.35 24.90 -0.51
CA ARG A 700 -27.95 25.98 0.32
C ARG A 700 -27.11 26.25 1.58
N PHE A 701 -26.72 25.18 2.28
CA PHE A 701 -25.87 25.27 3.48
C PHE A 701 -24.50 25.87 3.17
N ARG A 702 -23.82 25.39 2.14
CA ARG A 702 -22.53 25.88 1.66
C ARG A 702 -22.54 27.35 1.24
N ALA A 703 -23.64 27.83 0.67
CA ALA A 703 -23.79 29.22 0.25
C ALA A 703 -24.08 30.19 1.42
N ALA A 704 -24.64 29.70 2.52
CA ALA A 704 -25.06 30.52 3.67
C ALA A 704 -24.13 30.43 4.88
N ALA A 705 -23.44 29.30 5.08
CA ALA A 705 -22.71 29.02 6.32
C ALA A 705 -21.39 29.81 6.45
N ALA A 706 -21.20 30.44 7.60
CA ALA A 706 -19.97 31.16 7.96
C ALA A 706 -19.35 30.59 9.25
N PHE A 707 -18.04 30.31 9.21
CA PHE A 707 -17.30 29.77 10.34
C PHE A 707 -16.05 30.63 10.62
N GLU A 708 -15.95 31.17 11.84
CA GLU A 708 -14.81 31.98 12.25
C GLU A 708 -13.61 31.11 12.66
N GLY A 709 -12.40 31.59 12.31
CA GLY A 709 -11.14 30.95 12.71
C GLY A 709 -10.84 29.60 12.06
N ALA A 710 -11.53 29.26 10.96
CA ALA A 710 -11.43 27.96 10.30
C ALA A 710 -11.03 28.05 8.82
N ARG A 711 -10.49 26.94 8.29
CA ARG A 711 -10.31 26.69 6.86
C ARG A 711 -11.50 25.89 6.34
N LEU A 712 -12.20 26.42 5.34
CA LEU A 712 -13.30 25.72 4.65
C LEU A 712 -12.75 24.93 3.45
N SER A 713 -13.28 23.73 3.24
CA SER A 713 -13.03 22.88 2.07
C SER A 713 -14.36 22.44 1.46
N THR A 714 -14.52 22.62 0.14
CA THR A 714 -15.75 22.26 -0.60
C THR A 714 -15.48 21.23 -1.70
N ILE A 715 -14.60 20.28 -1.41
CA ILE A 715 -14.25 19.15 -2.29
C ILE A 715 -15.45 18.20 -2.46
N ASP A 716 -16.11 17.88 -1.35
CA ASP A 716 -17.27 17.01 -1.22
C ASP A 716 -18.05 17.45 0.03
N GLY A 717 -19.20 18.10 -0.18
CA GLY A 717 -19.91 18.83 0.87
C GLY A 717 -19.19 20.09 1.36
N LEU A 718 -19.32 20.38 2.65
CA LEU A 718 -18.57 21.42 3.36
C LEU A 718 -17.85 20.79 4.57
N ARG A 719 -16.52 20.71 4.47
CA ARG A 719 -15.61 20.41 5.60
C ARG A 719 -15.05 21.72 6.14
N VAL A 720 -14.87 21.80 7.46
CA VAL A 720 -14.39 22.99 8.17
C VAL A 720 -13.33 22.55 9.18
N ASP A 721 -12.07 22.92 8.95
CA ASP A 721 -10.94 22.59 9.84
C ASP A 721 -10.55 23.81 10.71
N TRP A 722 -10.51 23.62 12.03
CA TRP A 722 -9.82 24.48 12.99
C TRP A 722 -8.46 23.86 13.38
N PRO A 723 -7.58 24.58 14.10
CA PRO A 723 -6.30 24.02 14.57
C PRO A 723 -6.39 22.82 15.53
N ASP A 724 -7.56 22.61 16.16
CA ASP A 724 -7.84 21.67 17.26
C ASP A 724 -8.95 20.66 16.92
N GLY A 725 -9.41 20.60 15.67
CA GLY A 725 -10.47 19.69 15.21
C GLY A 725 -11.16 20.13 13.92
N TRP A 726 -12.04 19.30 13.36
CA TRP A 726 -12.82 19.59 12.16
C TRP A 726 -14.26 19.03 12.22
N GLY A 727 -15.13 19.57 11.37
CA GLY A 727 -16.46 19.03 11.12
C GLY A 727 -16.80 18.96 9.63
N LEU A 728 -17.71 18.07 9.26
CA LEU A 728 -18.16 17.84 7.88
C LEU A 728 -19.68 17.75 7.81
N VAL A 729 -20.26 18.32 6.76
CA VAL A 729 -21.61 17.97 6.27
C VAL A 729 -21.51 17.73 4.76
N ARG A 730 -21.93 16.56 4.30
CA ARG A 730 -22.00 16.20 2.87
C ARG A 730 -23.28 15.44 2.53
N ALA A 731 -23.60 15.34 1.25
CA ALA A 731 -24.69 14.53 0.76
C ALA A 731 -24.26 13.07 0.63
N SER A 732 -25.12 12.12 1.00
CA SER A 732 -24.97 10.73 0.56
C SER A 732 -25.28 10.61 -0.92
N ASN A 733 -24.53 9.77 -1.64
CA ASN A 733 -24.71 9.50 -3.07
C ASN A 733 -25.64 8.29 -3.35
N THR A 734 -26.07 7.58 -2.30
CA THR A 734 -26.83 6.32 -2.38
C THR A 734 -28.12 6.34 -1.56
N THR A 735 -28.30 7.31 -0.66
CA THR A 735 -29.46 7.45 0.24
C THR A 735 -29.83 8.93 0.43
N PRO A 736 -31.11 9.28 0.70
CA PRO A 736 -31.55 10.67 0.85
C PRO A 736 -31.19 11.25 2.24
N VAL A 737 -29.90 11.21 2.60
CA VAL A 737 -29.40 11.64 3.91
C VAL A 737 -28.21 12.59 3.80
N LEU A 738 -28.15 13.51 4.76
CA LEU A 738 -26.96 14.26 5.10
C LEU A 738 -26.05 13.36 5.95
N VAL A 739 -24.79 13.27 5.54
CA VAL A 739 -23.73 12.55 6.25
C VAL A 739 -22.83 13.56 6.94
N MET A 740 -22.63 13.38 8.24
CA MET A 740 -21.84 14.27 9.09
C MET A 740 -20.84 13.48 9.93
N ARG A 741 -19.66 14.07 10.18
CA ARG A 741 -18.66 13.55 11.14
C ARG A 741 -17.93 14.72 11.77
N PHE A 742 -17.52 14.54 13.02
CA PHE A 742 -16.72 15.50 13.78
C PHE A 742 -15.50 14.80 14.38
N ASP A 743 -14.41 15.55 14.53
CA ASP A 743 -13.11 15.11 15.06
C ASP A 743 -12.49 16.29 15.82
N ALA A 744 -11.92 16.05 17.00
CA ALA A 744 -11.29 17.07 17.83
C ALA A 744 -10.19 16.48 18.72
N ASP A 745 -9.24 17.33 19.12
CA ASP A 745 -8.20 16.95 20.09
C ASP A 745 -8.75 16.78 21.52
N THR A 746 -9.90 17.37 21.81
CA THR A 746 -10.54 17.29 23.14
C THR A 746 -12.06 17.31 23.05
N ASN A 747 -12.73 16.79 24.09
CA ASN A 747 -14.19 16.90 24.25
C ASN A 747 -14.69 18.36 24.25
N ALA A 748 -13.89 19.32 24.73
CA ALA A 748 -14.25 20.74 24.72
C ALA A 748 -14.24 21.32 23.30
N ALA A 749 -13.25 20.94 22.48
CA ALA A 749 -13.20 21.30 21.07
C ALA A 749 -14.31 20.60 20.27
N MET A 750 -14.61 19.33 20.56
CA MET A 750 -15.72 18.58 19.96
C MET A 750 -17.06 19.32 20.13
N VAL A 751 -17.44 19.65 21.39
CA VAL A 751 -18.68 20.37 21.69
C VAL A 751 -18.73 21.75 21.02
N ARG A 752 -17.60 22.48 20.97
CA ARG A 752 -17.50 23.77 20.25
C ARG A 752 -17.79 23.62 18.76
N ILE A 753 -17.21 22.60 18.12
CA ILE A 753 -17.35 22.34 16.68
C ILE A 753 -18.78 21.88 16.36
N GLN A 754 -19.31 20.91 17.13
CA GLN A 754 -20.70 20.44 17.02
C GLN A 754 -21.70 21.60 17.17
N GLN A 755 -21.51 22.48 18.15
CA GLN A 755 -22.38 23.64 18.34
C GLN A 755 -22.25 24.67 17.21
N ALA A 756 -21.05 24.90 16.67
CA ALA A 756 -20.87 25.78 15.51
C ALA A 756 -21.64 25.25 14.28
N PHE A 757 -21.53 23.95 13.99
CA PHE A 757 -22.30 23.32 12.91
C PHE A 757 -23.80 23.33 13.17
N ARG A 758 -24.24 23.01 14.40
CA ARG A 758 -25.65 23.06 14.81
C ARG A 758 -26.25 24.44 14.54
N THR A 759 -25.56 25.52 14.93
CA THR A 759 -25.99 26.91 14.70
C THR A 759 -26.10 27.22 13.19
N GLN A 760 -25.09 26.88 12.38
CA GLN A 760 -25.11 27.17 10.94
C GLN A 760 -26.16 26.33 10.18
N LEU A 761 -26.36 25.07 10.56
CA LEU A 761 -27.38 24.19 9.96
C LEU A 761 -28.80 24.67 10.29
N GLN A 762 -29.06 25.04 11.56
CA GLN A 762 -30.37 25.54 11.98
C GLN A 762 -30.68 26.96 11.50
N ALA A 763 -29.66 27.74 11.11
CA ALA A 763 -29.86 29.00 10.40
C ALA A 763 -30.39 28.81 8.96
N VAL A 764 -30.19 27.62 8.37
CA VAL A 764 -30.66 27.26 7.01
C VAL A 764 -31.95 26.44 7.06
N GLN A 765 -32.12 25.57 8.06
CA GLN A 765 -33.34 24.80 8.32
C GLN A 765 -33.57 24.68 9.84
N PRO A 766 -34.38 25.57 10.47
CA PRO A 766 -34.54 25.62 11.93
C PRO A 766 -34.97 24.29 12.56
N ASP A 767 -35.91 23.60 11.92
CA ASP A 767 -36.52 22.36 12.41
C ASP A 767 -35.70 21.09 12.08
N LEU A 768 -34.46 21.23 11.58
CA LEU A 768 -33.62 20.08 11.25
C LEU A 768 -33.24 19.28 12.51
N ALA A 769 -33.69 18.03 12.57
CA ALA A 769 -33.41 17.12 13.68
C ALA A 769 -31.94 16.65 13.67
N LEU A 770 -31.09 17.33 14.44
CA LEU A 770 -29.66 17.06 14.56
C LEU A 770 -29.34 16.36 15.90
N PRO A 771 -28.86 15.09 15.89
CA PRO A 771 -28.56 14.30 17.10
C PRO A 771 -27.20 14.68 17.76
N PHE A 772 -26.82 15.96 17.65
CA PHE A 772 -25.60 16.62 18.14
C PHE A 772 -25.38 16.66 19.66
#